data_AF-A0A286GPI5-F1
#
_entry.id   AF-A0A286GPI5-F1
#
_cell.length_a   1.000
_cell.length_b   1.000
_cell.length_c   1.000
_cell.angle_alpha   90.00
_cell.angle_beta   90.00
_cell.angle_gamma   90.00
#
_symmetry.space_group_name_H-M   'P 1'
#
loop_
_entity.id
_entity.type
_entity.pdbx_description
1 polymer ?
#
loop_
_entity_poly.entity_id
_entity_poly.type
_entity_poly.pdbx_seq_one_letter_code
_entity_poly.pdbx_strand_id
1 'polypeptide(L)'
;MQIQLTGAVRDRATNTYLATGLTVQAFQPNAPQTLLGSTLTDERGDYELLLDFPRAIRPVAVMIQVLRTPNARQPLADTTITINPTLPTQSADLFVDARQAYTWVRQRHQGRSNADQARLRIRHADGFDIPELANFYPSTQPGEPTLPEQLQFITLPSGSRIIGLTVEPGEPVRLPERVNPKPVPTVLLDVPDTNPVLRASVLAASRQRATLAPHVLRGLPAPTELALIQRTEEINRTLTVAIRVRPMQYDPRQQQYLLYPNLSYTLEVEQPDIPLPAAPVRELRKLNFPLGYQSALTQFNKGITNFKPGDFRIPGGLPFLFTTAPYLIITDDRRWTFQNGKPVPANALPLDSAGKTATSHFLRLAEWKAKRGVDAKVVTVSEIVQGASSTGAKWGDFTDCGQGLKARDLAEIIRNFVKYAYKNWKTRYLLIGGDTDIVPMRNMVSYVSDKGNFGWDFVYVSDPVPSIRKCFKIPGQSIAKLRNDMSTGVFSLRTVPDPQNPGKTKQEFDDKPPFRTLCNATSGKLIPFNLTASSQQAGWYFTKKSEFVDTKKTTGFTRLGKPETDDLSEIYMIVEGPNDSVASTYGFYWLGNDRNIPTDFYYASVDGSCYSVPGRYDFDPLGSGLYGMFALNPTTKEEEPLLNSYKTTQDIWVGRAPITSGAEAAAFVDKVLAYEGLTINNPAAEQSLKTMVFAADYFGGVVNYWPDNSGKENPEKEGLFSVTKKTSPAANSIRMRLRLLPATGASLESSFTPNFNLKAFYVDKDLLIPYNPISQIESPRFYFMDETFSQKVVDKATNFIEITGFTTTTQPPQIQTDAKGLEFAAFEAETKRKLMQDMFPDFTTIRRYYADYTETLAEPQPALPLRTQSLLTGISQGTHFLSLTGHGAPWAICWLDTGSIDALTNTSGYFIAYGDACHTCAPEESTKTFGEKMVTMANKGAVAYIGHTNMGYTGVTYLYEQFFWMMAAFGAPLGQAAGLRQSIDGSKGMWCLFTQALYGDPAMTLWQTIPQKLIVTHPATAKKGSTVVVTVTNAKQTPLANQTVTLVGGWNNDRAVLSRVKKTDKQGQVTFTIPAELTLKDVTLTVTGTANKPYQAVLPVS
;
A
#
# COMPACT_ATOMS: atom_id res chain seq x y z
N MET A 1 48.04 14.09 -29.00
CA MET A 1 46.60 13.83 -29.12
C MET A 1 46.18 13.14 -27.83
N GLN A 2 45.11 13.59 -27.18
CA GLN A 2 44.60 12.94 -25.98
C GLN A 2 43.42 12.04 -26.37
N ILE A 3 43.46 10.80 -25.89
CA ILE A 3 42.38 9.84 -26.09
C ILE A 3 41.97 9.32 -24.71
N GLN A 4 40.67 9.36 -24.43
CA GLN A 4 40.10 8.86 -23.19
C GLN A 4 39.55 7.44 -23.43
N LEU A 5 40.11 6.46 -22.74
CA LEU A 5 39.59 5.10 -22.69
C LEU A 5 38.81 4.89 -21.40
N THR A 6 37.57 4.41 -21.51
CA THR A 6 36.72 4.10 -20.36
C THR A 6 36.29 2.64 -20.41
N GLY A 7 36.07 2.01 -19.27
CA GLY A 7 35.55 0.63 -19.25
C GLY A 7 35.61 0.03 -17.87
N ALA A 8 35.27 -1.25 -17.76
CA ALA A 8 35.24 -1.96 -16.50
C ALA A 8 36.17 -3.17 -16.49
N VAL A 9 36.81 -3.44 -15.36
CA VAL A 9 37.47 -4.72 -15.10
C VAL A 9 36.45 -5.70 -14.52
N ARG A 10 36.24 -6.81 -15.21
CA ARG A 10 35.22 -7.82 -14.92
C ARG A 10 35.82 -9.20 -14.72
N ASP A 11 35.14 -10.02 -13.93
CA ASP A 11 35.44 -11.43 -13.80
C ASP A 11 35.09 -12.15 -15.10
N ARG A 12 36.03 -12.93 -15.62
CA ARG A 12 35.87 -13.68 -16.86
C ARG A 12 34.78 -14.75 -16.76
N ALA A 13 34.63 -15.39 -15.61
CA ALA A 13 33.69 -16.49 -15.44
C ALA A 13 32.25 -16.00 -15.26
N THR A 14 32.06 -14.93 -14.49
CA THR A 14 30.73 -14.47 -14.08
C THR A 14 30.29 -13.15 -14.72
N ASN A 15 31.19 -12.47 -15.44
CA ASN A 15 30.98 -11.15 -16.02
C ASN A 15 30.58 -10.08 -14.97
N THR A 16 30.91 -10.32 -13.69
CA THR A 16 30.69 -9.37 -12.59
C THR A 16 31.87 -8.41 -12.48
N TYR A 17 31.61 -7.19 -12.06
CA TYR A 17 32.65 -6.21 -11.78
C TYR A 17 33.62 -6.68 -10.70
N LEU A 18 34.90 -6.35 -10.86
CA LEU A 18 35.95 -6.63 -9.89
C LEU A 18 36.42 -5.33 -9.22
N ALA A 19 36.65 -5.37 -7.91
CA ALA A 19 36.75 -4.21 -7.02
C ALA A 19 37.85 -3.17 -7.33
N THR A 20 37.82 -2.07 -6.56
CA THR A 20 38.80 -0.97 -6.47
C THR A 20 40.24 -1.40 -6.40
N GLY A 21 41.08 -0.60 -7.05
CA GLY A 21 42.53 -0.59 -6.81
C GLY A 21 43.32 -1.53 -7.72
N LEU A 22 42.65 -2.20 -8.68
CA LEU A 22 43.36 -2.82 -9.79
C LEU A 22 43.96 -1.72 -10.66
N THR A 23 45.22 -1.91 -11.06
CA THR A 23 45.93 -0.93 -11.89
C THR A 23 45.74 -1.31 -13.35
N VAL A 24 45.16 -0.40 -14.12
CA VAL A 24 45.03 -0.53 -15.58
C VAL A 24 46.09 0.32 -16.23
N GLN A 25 46.95 -0.32 -17.03
CA GLN A 25 48.07 0.35 -17.69
C GLN A 25 48.01 0.14 -19.20
N ALA A 26 48.34 1.19 -19.95
CA ALA A 26 48.45 1.16 -21.40
C ALA A 26 49.88 1.40 -21.87
N PHE A 27 50.32 0.60 -22.84
CA PHE A 27 51.65 0.66 -23.44
C PHE A 27 51.58 0.62 -24.97
N GLN A 28 52.68 1.03 -25.61
CA GLN A 28 52.86 0.76 -27.04
C GLN A 28 53.22 -0.71 -27.28
N PRO A 29 52.53 -1.44 -28.19
CA PRO A 29 52.79 -2.86 -28.45
C PRO A 29 54.23 -3.17 -28.85
N ASN A 30 54.88 -2.25 -29.58
CA ASN A 30 56.27 -2.40 -30.05
C ASN A 30 57.30 -1.80 -29.09
N ALA A 31 56.85 -1.19 -27.98
CA ALA A 31 57.69 -0.60 -26.95
C ALA A 31 56.97 -0.71 -25.58
N PRO A 32 56.87 -1.93 -25.00
CA PRO A 32 56.11 -2.20 -23.77
C PRO A 32 56.68 -1.50 -22.52
N GLN A 33 57.82 -0.83 -22.63
CA GLN A 33 58.40 0.03 -21.57
C GLN A 33 57.83 1.46 -21.60
N THR A 34 57.18 1.86 -22.69
CA THR A 34 56.62 3.21 -22.86
C THR A 34 55.18 3.24 -22.36
N LEU A 35 55.00 3.63 -21.11
CA LEU A 35 53.69 3.84 -20.49
C LEU A 35 52.99 5.04 -21.14
N LEU A 36 51.84 4.80 -21.76
CA LEU A 36 51.00 5.83 -22.39
C LEU A 36 49.99 6.43 -21.40
N GLY A 37 49.64 5.67 -20.36
CA GLY A 37 48.73 6.08 -19.30
C GLY A 37 48.60 4.96 -18.26
N SER A 38 48.25 5.34 -17.03
CA SER A 38 47.90 4.41 -15.96
C SER A 38 46.75 4.99 -15.15
N THR A 39 45.85 4.13 -14.69
CA THR A 39 44.75 4.51 -13.80
C THR A 39 44.44 3.39 -12.82
N LEU A 40 43.66 3.70 -11.81
CA LEU A 40 43.11 2.71 -10.87
C LEU A 40 41.64 2.48 -11.18
N THR A 41 41.19 1.25 -11.01
CA THR A 41 39.76 0.98 -10.98
C THR A 41 39.11 1.62 -9.75
N ASP A 42 37.93 2.19 -9.95
CA ASP A 42 37.09 2.75 -8.90
C ASP A 42 36.31 1.66 -8.13
N GLU A 43 35.43 2.06 -7.20
CA GLU A 43 34.61 1.18 -6.34
C GLU A 43 33.67 0.23 -7.07
N ARG A 44 33.52 0.41 -8.39
CA ARG A 44 32.73 -0.41 -9.28
C ARG A 44 33.58 -1.21 -10.23
N GLY A 45 34.91 -1.12 -10.17
CA GLY A 45 35.78 -1.74 -11.16
C GLY A 45 35.91 -0.95 -12.46
N ASP A 46 35.30 0.24 -12.53
CA ASP A 46 35.37 1.11 -13.69
C ASP A 46 36.72 1.84 -13.72
N TYR A 47 37.27 2.05 -14.90
CA TYR A 47 38.52 2.75 -15.10
C TYR A 47 38.34 3.84 -16.15
N GLU A 48 39.01 4.97 -15.90
CA GLU A 48 39.15 6.05 -16.86
C GLU A 48 40.65 6.28 -17.10
N LEU A 49 41.08 5.97 -18.31
CA LEU A 49 42.48 5.97 -18.70
C LEU A 49 42.70 7.02 -19.79
N LEU A 50 43.42 8.08 -19.43
CA LEU A 50 43.87 9.10 -20.37
C LEU A 50 45.17 8.65 -21.03
N LEU A 51 45.17 8.61 -22.36
CA LEU A 51 46.32 8.28 -23.18
C LEU A 51 46.89 9.53 -23.82
N ASP A 52 48.17 9.80 -23.56
CA ASP A 52 48.88 10.93 -24.15
C ASP A 52 49.79 10.47 -25.31
N PHE A 53 49.41 10.84 -26.54
CA PHE A 53 50.22 10.56 -27.73
C PHE A 53 51.07 11.79 -28.13
N PRO A 54 52.38 11.63 -28.39
CA PRO A 54 53.23 12.67 -28.96
C PRO A 54 52.68 13.17 -30.30
N ARG A 55 52.78 14.48 -30.58
CA ARG A 55 52.12 15.19 -31.72
C ARG A 55 52.46 14.70 -33.15
N ALA A 56 53.27 13.65 -33.33
CA ALA A 56 53.78 13.21 -34.63
C ALA A 56 53.40 11.78 -35.05
N ILE A 57 52.51 11.07 -34.33
CA ILE A 57 52.22 9.64 -34.60
C ILE A 57 50.72 9.44 -34.90
N ARG A 58 50.40 8.75 -36.00
CA ARG A 58 49.02 8.26 -36.28
C ARG A 58 48.58 7.33 -35.12
N PRO A 59 47.29 7.22 -34.76
CA PRO A 59 46.88 6.32 -33.69
C PRO A 59 47.38 4.89 -33.97
N VAL A 60 48.36 4.45 -33.17
CA VAL A 60 48.91 3.09 -33.17
C VAL A 60 48.08 2.26 -32.20
N ALA A 61 47.98 0.96 -32.47
CA ALA A 61 47.49 -0.01 -31.51
C ALA A 61 48.06 0.24 -30.10
N VAL A 62 47.24 0.12 -29.06
CA VAL A 62 47.58 0.28 -27.65
C VAL A 62 47.34 -1.05 -26.95
N MET A 63 48.33 -1.51 -26.18
CA MET A 63 48.24 -2.72 -25.37
C MET A 63 47.83 -2.35 -23.94
N ILE A 64 46.77 -2.94 -23.42
CA ILE A 64 46.26 -2.69 -22.07
C ILE A 64 46.44 -3.93 -21.21
N GLN A 65 46.90 -3.77 -19.97
CA GLN A 65 47.05 -4.85 -18.99
C GLN A 65 46.47 -4.47 -17.63
N VAL A 66 46.10 -5.48 -16.83
CA VAL A 66 45.57 -5.30 -15.46
C VAL A 66 46.54 -5.91 -14.44
N LEU A 67 46.85 -5.16 -13.39
CA LEU A 67 47.69 -5.60 -12.28
C LEU A 67 46.94 -5.52 -10.95
N ARG A 68 47.32 -6.39 -9.99
CA ARG A 68 46.74 -6.42 -8.65
C ARG A 68 47.03 -5.12 -7.87
N THR A 69 48.20 -4.52 -8.06
CA THR A 69 48.62 -3.25 -7.45
C THR A 69 49.58 -2.51 -8.40
N PRO A 70 49.84 -1.20 -8.21
CA PRO A 70 50.74 -0.43 -9.08
C PRO A 70 52.18 -0.98 -9.15
N ASN A 71 52.59 -1.74 -8.12
CA ASN A 71 53.95 -2.29 -7.99
C ASN A 71 54.04 -3.79 -8.31
N ALA A 72 52.95 -4.43 -8.73
CA ALA A 72 52.98 -5.85 -9.06
C ALA A 72 53.89 -6.10 -10.28
N ARG A 73 54.77 -7.09 -10.19
CA ARG A 73 55.78 -7.37 -11.23
C ARG A 73 55.21 -8.09 -12.46
N GLN A 74 54.05 -8.73 -12.34
CA GLN A 74 53.40 -9.44 -13.44
C GLN A 74 51.93 -9.05 -13.56
N PRO A 75 51.43 -8.89 -14.79
CA PRO A 75 50.00 -8.68 -15.03
C PRO A 75 49.21 -9.94 -14.69
N LEU A 76 47.92 -9.75 -14.40
CA LEU A 76 46.98 -10.86 -14.30
C LEU A 76 46.92 -11.59 -15.66
N ALA A 77 46.78 -12.92 -15.65
CA ALA A 77 46.88 -13.72 -16.87
C ALA A 77 45.78 -13.34 -17.88
N ASP A 78 46.12 -13.35 -19.17
CA ASP A 78 45.22 -13.08 -20.30
C ASP A 78 44.47 -11.74 -20.22
N THR A 79 45.02 -10.74 -19.54
CA THR A 79 44.40 -9.40 -19.42
C THR A 79 44.89 -8.43 -20.48
N THR A 80 45.79 -8.89 -21.36
CA THR A 80 46.39 -8.11 -22.42
C THR A 80 45.43 -7.99 -23.60
N ILE A 81 44.86 -6.80 -23.81
CA ILE A 81 44.07 -6.50 -25.01
C ILE A 81 44.74 -5.43 -25.87
N THR A 82 44.56 -5.53 -27.18
CA THR A 82 45.05 -4.52 -28.13
C THR A 82 43.89 -3.72 -28.69
N ILE A 83 43.90 -2.41 -28.50
CA ILE A 83 42.88 -1.48 -28.98
C ILE A 83 43.48 -0.53 -30.01
N ASN A 84 42.75 -0.26 -31.10
CA ASN A 84 43.08 0.80 -32.05
C ASN A 84 42.18 2.01 -31.78
N PRO A 85 42.66 3.03 -31.05
CA PRO A 85 41.82 4.16 -30.72
C PRO A 85 41.60 5.10 -31.90
N THR A 86 40.39 5.08 -32.49
CA THR A 86 40.01 5.88 -33.66
C THR A 86 39.16 7.11 -33.31
N LEU A 87 38.67 7.22 -32.07
CA LEU A 87 37.81 8.29 -31.58
C LEU A 87 38.43 8.98 -30.35
N PRO A 88 38.11 10.26 -30.06
CA PRO A 88 38.60 10.98 -28.87
C PRO A 88 38.22 10.31 -27.53
N THR A 89 37.09 9.60 -27.50
CA THR A 89 36.63 8.80 -26.36
C THR A 89 36.19 7.43 -26.86
N GLN A 90 36.62 6.36 -26.22
CA GLN A 90 36.25 4.99 -26.59
C GLN A 90 36.11 4.09 -25.35
N SER A 91 35.17 3.15 -25.40
CA SER A 91 34.92 2.23 -24.29
C SER A 91 35.45 0.81 -24.55
N ALA A 92 36.07 0.18 -23.54
CA ALA A 92 36.55 -1.20 -23.60
C ALA A 92 36.60 -1.88 -22.22
N ASP A 93 35.85 -2.96 -22.05
CA ASP A 93 35.90 -3.77 -20.82
C ASP A 93 37.06 -4.77 -20.84
N LEU A 94 37.64 -5.02 -19.66
CA LEU A 94 38.77 -5.93 -19.42
C LEU A 94 38.29 -7.13 -18.62
N PHE A 95 38.67 -8.35 -19.00
CA PHE A 95 38.20 -9.58 -18.36
C PHE A 95 39.34 -10.36 -17.72
N VAL A 96 39.27 -10.59 -16.41
CA VAL A 96 40.33 -11.24 -15.61
C VAL A 96 39.73 -12.38 -14.77
N ASP A 97 40.51 -13.38 -14.36
CA ASP A 97 40.04 -14.40 -13.42
C ASP A 97 40.02 -13.84 -11.99
N ALA A 98 38.84 -13.78 -11.36
CA ALA A 98 38.69 -13.31 -9.98
C ALA A 98 39.60 -14.01 -8.97
N ARG A 99 39.99 -15.28 -9.18
CA ARG A 99 40.91 -15.99 -8.26
C ARG A 99 42.32 -15.43 -8.27
N GLN A 100 42.73 -14.82 -9.38
CA GLN A 100 44.03 -14.17 -9.49
C GLN A 100 43.99 -12.73 -8.94
N ALA A 101 42.80 -12.17 -8.76
CA ALA A 101 42.60 -10.83 -8.20
C ALA A 101 42.61 -10.78 -6.66
N TYR A 102 42.25 -11.87 -5.95
CA TYR A 102 42.10 -11.91 -4.48
C TYR A 102 42.87 -13.07 -3.80
N THR A 103 42.92 -13.09 -2.47
CA THR A 103 43.40 -14.22 -1.63
C THR A 103 42.21 -14.83 -0.88
N TRP A 104 42.15 -16.15 -0.68
CA TRP A 104 40.98 -16.83 -0.07
C TRP A 104 41.32 -17.49 1.27
N VAL A 105 40.45 -17.32 2.27
CA VAL A 105 40.62 -17.80 3.65
C VAL A 105 39.43 -18.68 4.06
N ARG A 106 39.68 -19.82 4.69
CA ARG A 106 38.63 -20.69 5.24
C ARG A 106 38.24 -20.28 6.66
N GLN A 107 36.94 -20.26 6.95
CA GLN A 107 36.38 -19.99 8.27
C GLN A 107 35.32 -21.02 8.66
N ARG A 108 35.08 -21.14 9.97
CA ARG A 108 34.06 -22.02 10.57
C ARG A 108 33.13 -21.21 11.46
N HIS A 109 31.82 -21.36 11.28
CA HIS A 109 30.79 -20.73 12.10
C HIS A 109 29.93 -21.79 12.78
N GLN A 110 29.80 -21.71 14.10
CA GLN A 110 29.03 -22.69 14.88
C GLN A 110 27.69 -22.12 15.34
N GLY A 111 26.66 -22.98 15.38
CA GLY A 111 25.36 -22.69 15.95
C GLY A 111 24.84 -23.85 16.80
N ARG A 112 23.89 -23.57 17.68
CA ARG A 112 23.28 -24.55 18.58
C ARG A 112 21.79 -24.27 18.76
N SER A 113 21.00 -25.32 18.93
CA SER A 113 19.61 -25.20 19.34
C SER A 113 19.53 -24.83 20.82
N ASN A 114 18.71 -23.84 21.17
CA ASN A 114 18.38 -23.51 22.56
C ASN A 114 17.14 -24.29 23.03
N ALA A 115 17.04 -25.57 22.67
CA ALA A 115 15.89 -26.41 22.96
C ALA A 115 16.03 -27.06 24.34
N ASP A 116 15.69 -26.31 25.38
CA ASP A 116 15.67 -26.79 26.76
C ASP A 116 14.43 -27.68 27.01
N GLN A 117 14.66 -28.92 27.43
CA GLN A 117 13.61 -29.87 27.77
C GLN A 117 12.66 -29.32 28.86
N ALA A 118 13.16 -28.53 29.82
CA ALA A 118 12.33 -27.94 30.87
C ALA A 118 11.31 -26.91 30.34
N ARG A 119 11.51 -26.44 29.10
CA ARG A 119 10.65 -25.43 28.44
C ARG A 119 9.73 -26.03 27.39
N LEU A 120 9.82 -27.33 27.13
CA LEU A 120 8.95 -28.05 26.21
C LEU A 120 7.58 -28.28 26.87
N ARG A 121 6.51 -27.90 26.17
CA ARG A 121 5.13 -28.21 26.56
C ARG A 121 4.45 -29.00 25.46
N ILE A 122 3.70 -30.03 25.80
CA ILE A 122 2.84 -30.74 24.84
C ILE A 122 1.42 -30.23 25.07
N ARG A 123 0.86 -29.56 24.07
CA ARG A 123 -0.52 -29.11 24.09
C ARG A 123 -1.43 -30.15 23.45
N HIS A 124 -2.46 -30.56 24.18
CA HIS A 124 -3.47 -31.49 23.70
C HIS A 124 -4.67 -30.69 23.17
N ALA A 125 -4.92 -30.73 21.86
CA ALA A 125 -6.04 -30.01 21.23
C ALA A 125 -6.56 -30.75 20.00
N ASP A 126 -7.89 -30.81 19.85
CA ASP A 126 -8.58 -31.46 18.73
C ASP A 126 -8.18 -32.93 18.48
N GLY A 127 -7.82 -33.65 19.55
CA GLY A 127 -7.34 -35.04 19.48
C GLY A 127 -5.89 -35.20 19.04
N PHE A 128 -5.13 -34.10 18.96
CA PHE A 128 -3.71 -34.10 18.60
C PHE A 128 -2.81 -33.58 19.72
N ASP A 129 -1.56 -34.04 19.70
CA ASP A 129 -0.48 -33.65 20.61
C ASP A 129 0.49 -32.74 19.88
N ILE A 130 0.61 -31.49 20.33
CA ILE A 130 1.39 -30.45 19.64
C ILE A 130 2.52 -29.99 20.57
N PRO A 131 3.79 -30.31 20.26
CA PRO A 131 4.93 -29.83 21.03
C PRO A 131 5.17 -28.35 20.79
N GLU A 132 5.38 -27.60 21.86
CA GLU A 132 5.60 -26.15 21.87
C GLU A 132 6.88 -25.81 22.64
N LEU A 133 7.77 -25.06 21.98
CA LEU A 133 8.99 -24.50 22.57
C LEU A 133 8.99 -22.99 22.42
N ALA A 134 9.34 -22.28 23.50
CA ALA A 134 9.45 -20.82 23.47
C ALA A 134 10.51 -20.36 22.46
N ASN A 135 10.18 -19.38 21.61
CA ASN A 135 11.00 -18.86 20.51
C ASN A 135 11.20 -19.79 19.29
N PHE A 136 10.45 -20.90 19.22
CA PHE A 136 10.32 -21.76 18.05
C PHE A 136 8.94 -21.56 17.41
N TYR A 137 8.83 -21.79 16.11
CA TYR A 137 7.58 -21.73 15.35
C TYR A 137 7.19 -23.13 14.87
N PRO A 138 5.90 -23.42 14.62
CA PRO A 138 5.48 -24.72 14.12
C PRO A 138 5.98 -24.97 12.68
N SER A 139 6.25 -26.24 12.36
CA SER A 139 6.58 -26.68 11.00
C SER A 139 5.50 -26.27 10.00
N THR A 140 5.89 -26.07 8.75
CA THR A 140 5.06 -25.40 7.72
C THR A 140 4.80 -26.27 6.49
N GLN A 141 5.38 -27.46 6.42
CA GLN A 141 5.26 -28.35 5.27
C GLN A 141 3.99 -29.20 5.38
N PRO A 142 3.00 -29.05 4.46
CA PRO A 142 1.74 -29.78 4.54
C PRO A 142 1.94 -31.30 4.64
N GLY A 143 1.21 -31.93 5.55
CA GLY A 143 1.25 -33.38 5.81
C GLY A 143 2.40 -33.85 6.74
N GLU A 144 3.36 -33.00 7.08
CA GLU A 144 4.37 -33.28 8.11
C GLU A 144 3.80 -33.12 9.53
N PRO A 145 4.39 -33.72 10.56
CA PRO A 145 4.00 -33.47 11.95
C PRO A 145 4.31 -32.01 12.33
N THR A 146 3.38 -31.38 13.06
CA THR A 146 3.55 -30.02 13.59
C THR A 146 4.59 -30.04 14.71
N LEU A 147 5.82 -29.63 14.40
CA LEU A 147 6.96 -29.67 15.32
C LEU A 147 7.62 -28.29 15.46
N PRO A 148 8.25 -27.95 16.61
CA PRO A 148 9.01 -26.73 16.78
C PRO A 148 10.23 -26.64 15.86
N GLU A 149 10.37 -25.51 15.16
CA GLU A 149 11.51 -25.18 14.30
C GLU A 149 11.97 -23.73 14.57
N GLN A 150 13.24 -23.42 14.30
CA GLN A 150 13.82 -22.09 14.47
C GLN A 150 14.72 -21.72 13.29
N LEU A 151 14.69 -20.46 12.87
CA LEU A 151 15.64 -19.89 11.91
C LEU A 151 16.77 -19.19 12.66
N GLN A 152 18.01 -19.59 12.37
CA GLN A 152 19.23 -18.94 12.82
C GLN A 152 19.93 -18.30 11.63
N PHE A 153 20.50 -17.11 11.82
CA PHE A 153 21.11 -16.34 10.72
C PHE A 153 22.61 -16.16 10.96
N ILE A 154 23.42 -16.41 9.93
CA ILE A 154 24.85 -16.15 9.91
C ILE A 154 25.13 -15.09 8.86
N THR A 155 25.75 -13.99 9.25
CA THR A 155 26.14 -12.91 8.34
C THR A 155 27.60 -13.05 7.95
N LEU A 156 27.86 -13.12 6.64
CA LEU A 156 29.18 -13.30 6.04
C LEU A 156 29.51 -12.14 5.09
N PRO A 157 30.78 -11.86 4.79
CA PRO A 157 31.16 -10.92 3.74
C PRO A 157 30.58 -11.29 2.36
N SER A 158 30.30 -10.30 1.52
CA SER A 158 29.87 -10.52 0.13
C SER A 158 30.88 -11.38 -0.65
N GLY A 159 30.38 -12.33 -1.44
CA GLY A 159 31.23 -13.28 -2.18
C GLY A 159 31.72 -14.50 -1.39
N SER A 160 31.34 -14.64 -0.11
CA SER A 160 31.61 -15.84 0.68
C SER A 160 30.96 -17.08 0.05
N ARG A 161 31.68 -18.20 0.05
CA ARG A 161 31.20 -19.48 -0.49
C ARG A 161 31.00 -20.48 0.64
N ILE A 162 29.83 -21.08 0.71
CA ILE A 162 29.57 -22.16 1.66
C ILE A 162 30.22 -23.44 1.14
N ILE A 163 31.09 -24.03 1.95
CA ILE A 163 31.79 -25.28 1.64
C ILE A 163 30.98 -26.47 2.16
N GLY A 164 30.32 -26.32 3.33
CA GLY A 164 29.50 -27.38 3.89
C GLY A 164 28.80 -26.99 5.20
N LEU A 165 27.80 -27.79 5.57
CA LEU A 165 27.12 -27.74 6.87
C LEU A 165 27.24 -29.11 7.54
N THR A 166 27.94 -29.18 8.65
CA THR A 166 28.04 -30.38 9.49
C THR A 166 27.04 -30.24 10.64
N VAL A 167 26.17 -31.24 10.82
CA VAL A 167 25.17 -31.25 11.90
C VAL A 167 25.56 -32.30 12.93
N GLU A 168 25.52 -31.91 14.20
CA GLU A 168 25.85 -32.73 15.36
C GLU A 168 24.59 -32.83 16.22
N PRO A 169 23.80 -33.90 16.08
CA PRO A 169 22.50 -34.02 16.76
C PRO A 169 22.59 -34.04 18.29
N GLY A 170 23.68 -34.61 18.82
CA GLY A 170 23.75 -35.04 20.22
C GLY A 170 22.81 -36.21 20.52
N GLU A 171 22.83 -36.69 21.77
CA GLU A 171 21.94 -37.77 22.22
C GLU A 171 20.48 -37.30 22.30
N PRO A 172 19.53 -37.98 21.63
CA PRO A 172 18.11 -37.64 21.71
C PRO A 172 17.47 -38.08 23.02
N VAL A 173 16.57 -37.25 23.54
CA VAL A 173 15.66 -37.59 24.64
C VAL A 173 14.32 -38.04 24.06
N ARG A 174 13.92 -39.27 24.36
CA ARG A 174 12.59 -39.80 24.01
C ARG A 174 11.56 -39.32 25.03
N LEU A 175 10.46 -38.77 24.55
CA LEU A 175 9.35 -38.38 25.43
C LEU A 175 8.42 -39.58 25.67
N PRO A 176 7.96 -39.82 26.91
CA PRO A 176 7.43 -41.11 27.34
C PRO A 176 6.00 -41.44 26.86
N GLU A 177 5.22 -40.45 26.42
CA GLU A 177 3.83 -40.67 26.00
C GLU A 177 3.71 -41.04 24.52
N ARG A 178 2.76 -41.93 24.20
CA ARG A 178 2.35 -42.14 22.81
C ARG A 178 1.63 -40.88 22.34
N VAL A 179 2.08 -40.31 21.23
CA VAL A 179 1.56 -39.05 20.70
C VAL A 179 0.90 -39.24 19.34
N ASN A 180 -0.20 -38.54 19.15
CA ASN A 180 -0.89 -38.34 17.89
C ASN A 180 -0.53 -36.94 17.33
N PRO A 181 0.53 -36.81 16.52
CA PRO A 181 0.97 -35.51 16.04
C PRO A 181 -0.06 -34.86 15.13
N LYS A 182 -0.29 -33.56 15.31
CA LYS A 182 -1.11 -32.79 14.37
C LYS A 182 -0.40 -32.69 13.01
N PRO A 183 -0.98 -33.20 11.91
CA PRO A 183 -0.41 -32.94 10.59
C PRO A 183 -0.58 -31.46 10.24
N VAL A 184 0.44 -30.88 9.61
CA VAL A 184 0.35 -29.53 9.05
C VAL A 184 -0.75 -29.55 7.97
N PRO A 185 -1.79 -28.70 8.08
CA PRO A 185 -2.92 -28.75 7.17
C PRO A 185 -2.51 -28.34 5.74
N THR A 186 -3.08 -29.03 4.74
CA THR A 186 -3.07 -28.54 3.36
C THR A 186 -4.12 -27.45 3.24
N VAL A 187 -3.74 -26.24 2.83
CA VAL A 187 -4.66 -25.11 2.72
C VAL A 187 -5.76 -25.46 1.69
N LEU A 188 -6.98 -25.65 2.17
CA LEU A 188 -8.17 -25.53 1.35
C LEU A 188 -8.67 -24.10 1.52
N LEU A 189 -8.91 -23.43 0.39
CA LEU A 189 -9.50 -22.08 0.31
C LEU A 189 -10.64 -21.92 1.31
N ASP A 190 -10.62 -20.83 2.08
CA ASP A 190 -11.75 -20.45 2.94
C ASP A 190 -12.98 -20.20 2.07
N VAL A 191 -14.02 -20.98 2.31
CA VAL A 191 -15.33 -20.80 1.67
C VAL A 191 -16.13 -19.86 2.57
N PRO A 192 -16.65 -18.73 2.06
CA PRO A 192 -17.46 -17.79 2.83
C PRO A 192 -18.67 -18.48 3.50
N ASP A 193 -19.10 -17.94 4.64
CA ASP A 193 -20.21 -18.45 5.48
C ASP A 193 -21.59 -18.49 4.80
N THR A 194 -21.69 -18.09 3.54
CA THR A 194 -22.95 -17.95 2.79
C THR A 194 -23.49 -19.28 2.22
N ASN A 195 -22.73 -20.40 2.27
CA ASN A 195 -23.19 -21.69 1.76
C ASN A 195 -22.93 -22.89 2.72
N PRO A 196 -23.92 -23.30 3.53
CA PRO A 196 -23.77 -24.38 4.51
C PRO A 196 -23.54 -25.77 3.90
N VAL A 197 -23.93 -26.01 2.64
CA VAL A 197 -23.76 -27.31 1.95
C VAL A 197 -22.32 -27.49 1.46
N LEU A 198 -21.72 -26.44 0.91
CA LEU A 198 -20.31 -26.43 0.52
C LEU A 198 -19.41 -26.53 1.76
N ARG A 199 -19.77 -25.83 2.85
CA ARG A 199 -19.08 -25.91 4.15
C ARG A 199 -19.09 -27.33 4.72
N ALA A 200 -20.23 -28.02 4.71
CA ALA A 200 -20.31 -29.41 5.16
C ALA A 200 -19.44 -30.35 4.31
N SER A 201 -19.39 -30.13 3.00
CA SER A 201 -18.59 -30.92 2.05
C SER A 201 -17.09 -30.66 2.18
N VAL A 202 -16.68 -29.41 2.42
CA VAL A 202 -15.28 -29.01 2.66
C VAL A 202 -14.81 -29.41 4.06
N LEU A 203 -15.66 -29.31 5.09
CA LEU A 203 -15.40 -29.86 6.42
C LEU A 203 -15.29 -31.39 6.40
N ALA A 204 -16.11 -32.07 5.60
CA ALA A 204 -15.98 -33.51 5.38
C ALA A 204 -14.67 -33.85 4.65
N ALA A 205 -14.26 -33.05 3.66
CA ALA A 205 -12.99 -33.18 2.95
C ALA A 205 -11.77 -32.84 3.82
N SER A 206 -11.87 -31.87 4.74
CA SER A 206 -10.80 -31.50 5.68
C SER A 206 -10.64 -32.54 6.79
N ARG A 207 -11.75 -33.12 7.27
CA ARG A 207 -11.76 -34.27 8.20
C ARG A 207 -11.18 -35.53 7.55
N GLN A 208 -11.33 -35.73 6.24
CA GLN A 208 -10.71 -36.83 5.50
C GLN A 208 -9.20 -36.65 5.22
N ARG A 209 -8.61 -35.46 5.43
CA ARG A 209 -7.18 -35.16 5.15
C ARG A 209 -6.36 -34.71 6.38
N ALA A 210 -6.87 -34.95 7.59
CA ALA A 210 -6.12 -34.78 8.84
C ALA A 210 -5.20 -35.98 9.13
N THR A 211 -4.51 -36.49 8.11
CA THR A 211 -3.58 -37.62 8.25
C THR A 211 -2.16 -37.18 7.90
N LEU A 212 -1.18 -37.68 8.65
CA LEU A 212 0.22 -37.51 8.29
C LEU A 212 0.47 -38.09 6.90
N ALA A 213 1.36 -37.45 6.15
CA ALA A 213 1.69 -37.89 4.81
C ALA A 213 2.18 -39.35 4.81
N PRO A 214 1.87 -40.16 3.78
CA PRO A 214 2.18 -41.59 3.76
C PRO A 214 3.67 -41.92 3.98
N HIS A 215 4.59 -41.03 3.61
CA HIS A 215 6.03 -41.22 3.85
C HIS A 215 6.43 -41.06 5.32
N VAL A 216 5.74 -40.20 6.08
CA VAL A 216 5.91 -40.07 7.53
C VAL A 216 5.40 -41.33 8.21
N LEU A 217 4.23 -41.83 7.83
CA LEU A 217 3.63 -43.03 8.43
C LEU A 217 4.39 -44.34 8.13
N ARG A 218 5.17 -44.38 7.04
CA ARG A 218 5.93 -45.57 6.60
C ARG A 218 7.44 -45.51 6.92
N GLY A 219 7.92 -44.43 7.56
CA GLY A 219 9.32 -44.01 7.48
C GLY A 219 10.17 -44.04 8.77
N LEU A 220 11.32 -43.38 8.68
CA LEU A 220 12.23 -43.00 9.79
C LEU A 220 11.67 -41.75 10.51
N PRO A 221 12.22 -41.36 11.68
CA PRO A 221 11.81 -40.14 12.35
C PRO A 221 11.81 -38.91 11.43
N ALA A 222 10.74 -38.11 11.49
CA ALA A 222 10.51 -36.95 10.63
C ALA A 222 10.46 -35.64 11.43
N PRO A 223 11.03 -34.51 10.95
CA PRO A 223 11.74 -34.36 9.68
C PRO A 223 13.15 -34.97 9.72
N THR A 224 13.66 -35.46 8.59
CA THR A 224 14.94 -36.20 8.52
C THR A 224 16.17 -35.33 8.80
N GLU A 225 16.13 -34.06 8.41
CA GLU A 225 17.21 -33.09 8.61
C GLU A 225 16.97 -32.26 9.87
N LEU A 226 17.88 -32.35 10.85
CA LEU A 226 17.81 -31.59 12.10
C LEU A 226 18.34 -30.15 11.96
N ALA A 227 19.20 -29.89 10.99
CA ALA A 227 19.54 -28.54 10.57
C ALA A 227 19.82 -28.52 9.06
N LEU A 228 19.34 -27.49 8.36
CA LEU A 228 19.61 -27.31 6.94
C LEU A 228 19.78 -25.83 6.58
N ILE A 229 20.55 -25.56 5.53
CA ILE A 229 20.59 -24.24 4.92
C ILE A 229 19.27 -24.04 4.19
N GLN A 230 18.40 -23.21 4.76
CA GLN A 230 17.12 -22.92 4.12
C GLN A 230 17.29 -21.99 2.93
N ARG A 231 18.15 -20.97 3.08
CA ARG A 231 18.47 -20.02 2.01
C ARG A 231 19.72 -19.21 2.33
N THR A 232 20.25 -18.59 1.28
CA THR A 232 21.31 -17.58 1.35
C THR A 232 20.83 -16.32 0.65
N GLU A 233 21.03 -15.15 1.26
CA GLU A 233 20.55 -13.86 0.75
C GLU A 233 21.68 -12.83 0.82
N GLU A 234 21.97 -12.14 -0.27
CA GLU A 234 23.01 -11.12 -0.29
C GLU A 234 22.39 -9.71 -0.28
N ILE A 235 22.62 -8.95 0.79
CA ILE A 235 22.04 -7.62 1.05
C ILE A 235 23.15 -6.70 1.54
N ASN A 236 23.23 -5.47 1.02
CA ASN A 236 24.15 -4.42 1.50
C ASN A 236 25.62 -4.88 1.69
N ARG A 237 26.17 -5.62 0.71
CA ARG A 237 27.56 -6.15 0.73
C ARG A 237 27.82 -7.24 1.80
N THR A 238 26.77 -7.94 2.22
CA THR A 238 26.84 -9.08 3.15
C THR A 238 25.98 -10.24 2.66
N LEU A 239 26.49 -11.46 2.75
CA LEU A 239 25.76 -12.70 2.53
C LEU A 239 25.18 -13.20 3.86
N THR A 240 23.86 -13.20 3.98
CA THR A 240 23.13 -13.79 5.12
C THR A 240 22.76 -15.23 4.79
N VAL A 241 23.18 -16.17 5.62
CA VAL A 241 22.82 -17.60 5.53
C VAL A 241 21.76 -17.90 6.59
N ALA A 242 20.57 -18.31 6.17
CA ALA A 242 19.49 -18.72 7.06
C ALA A 242 19.52 -20.24 7.24
N ILE A 243 19.78 -20.69 8.46
CA ILE A 243 19.84 -22.10 8.86
C ILE A 243 18.58 -22.43 9.64
N ARG A 244 17.79 -23.39 9.13
CA ARG A 244 16.61 -23.90 9.81
C ARG A 244 17.05 -25.02 10.74
N VAL A 245 16.83 -24.83 12.03
CA VAL A 245 17.16 -25.77 13.11
C VAL A 245 15.87 -26.41 13.60
N ARG A 246 15.87 -27.73 13.70
CA ARG A 246 14.74 -28.61 14.00
C ARG A 246 15.12 -29.52 15.17
N PRO A 247 14.95 -29.06 16.41
CA PRO A 247 15.39 -29.82 17.59
C PRO A 247 14.47 -31.00 17.91
N MET A 248 13.40 -31.25 17.16
CA MET A 248 12.46 -32.33 17.42
C MET A 248 12.14 -33.14 16.16
N GLN A 249 11.91 -34.43 16.37
CA GLN A 249 11.36 -35.36 15.37
C GLN A 249 10.18 -36.13 15.95
N TYR A 250 9.31 -36.63 15.08
CA TYR A 250 8.30 -37.63 15.40
C TYR A 250 8.76 -39.00 14.90
N ASP A 251 8.81 -39.98 15.80
CA ASP A 251 9.07 -41.39 15.47
C ASP A 251 7.72 -42.12 15.24
N PRO A 252 7.36 -42.42 13.98
CA PRO A 252 6.08 -43.04 13.65
C PRO A 252 5.98 -44.50 14.13
N ARG A 253 7.10 -45.18 14.40
CA ARG A 253 7.10 -46.61 14.80
C ARG A 253 6.78 -46.78 16.28
N GLN A 254 7.34 -45.89 17.09
CA GLN A 254 7.11 -45.85 18.54
C GLN A 254 5.98 -44.88 18.93
N GLN A 255 5.51 -44.08 17.97
CA GLN A 255 4.54 -43.00 18.17
C GLN A 255 5.01 -42.03 19.25
N GLN A 256 6.27 -41.58 19.21
CA GLN A 256 6.87 -40.74 20.25
C GLN A 256 7.61 -39.55 19.63
N TYR A 257 7.72 -38.46 20.39
CA TYR A 257 8.60 -37.35 20.03
C TYR A 257 10.03 -37.60 20.52
N LEU A 258 10.99 -37.24 19.67
CA LEU A 258 12.43 -37.19 19.96
C LEU A 258 12.82 -35.73 20.10
N LEU A 259 13.46 -35.35 21.21
CA LEU A 259 14.03 -34.02 21.42
C LEU A 259 15.56 -34.12 21.39
N TYR A 260 16.22 -33.23 20.66
CA TYR A 260 17.68 -33.12 20.58
C TYR A 260 18.16 -31.87 21.33
N PRO A 261 18.31 -31.91 22.67
CA PRO A 261 18.63 -30.73 23.48
C PRO A 261 20.03 -30.16 23.21
N ASN A 262 20.91 -30.99 22.66
CA ASN A 262 22.31 -30.64 22.39
C ASN A 262 22.61 -30.48 20.89
N LEU A 263 21.59 -30.35 20.05
CA LEU A 263 21.75 -30.17 18.60
C LEU A 263 22.62 -28.95 18.29
N SER A 264 23.78 -29.17 17.66
CA SER A 264 24.70 -28.16 17.13
C SER A 264 24.92 -28.35 15.64
N TYR A 265 25.46 -27.31 15.00
CA TYR A 265 25.92 -27.38 13.63
C TYR A 265 27.15 -26.50 13.42
N THR A 266 27.98 -26.85 12.44
CA THR A 266 29.13 -26.09 11.97
C THR A 266 28.99 -25.80 10.48
N LEU A 267 28.97 -24.51 10.11
CA LEU A 267 29.00 -24.03 8.73
C LEU A 267 30.47 -23.73 8.35
N GLU A 268 30.99 -24.41 7.33
CA GLU A 268 32.31 -24.13 6.75
C GLU A 268 32.18 -23.20 5.55
N VAL A 269 32.99 -22.15 5.50
CA VAL A 269 32.92 -21.11 4.46
C VAL A 269 34.31 -20.70 3.96
N GLU A 270 34.40 -20.33 2.69
CA GLU A 270 35.57 -19.73 2.05
C GLU A 270 35.28 -18.25 1.76
N GLN A 271 36.19 -17.36 2.16
CA GLN A 271 35.99 -15.91 2.06
C GLN A 271 37.18 -15.24 1.37
N PRO A 272 36.98 -14.18 0.55
CA PRO A 272 38.07 -13.40 0.01
C PRO A 272 38.68 -12.48 1.08
N ASP A 273 39.99 -12.20 0.98
CA ASP A 273 40.75 -11.30 1.86
C ASP A 273 40.28 -9.83 1.79
N ILE A 274 39.64 -9.47 0.68
CA ILE A 274 38.93 -8.21 0.47
C ILE A 274 37.52 -8.55 -0.04
N PRO A 275 36.43 -7.97 0.52
CA PRO A 275 35.07 -8.25 0.07
C PRO A 275 34.87 -7.98 -1.43
N LEU A 276 34.25 -8.93 -2.14
CA LEU A 276 33.93 -8.74 -3.56
C LEU A 276 32.90 -7.61 -3.74
N PRO A 277 32.89 -6.89 -4.87
CA PRO A 277 31.76 -6.04 -5.22
C PRO A 277 30.52 -6.93 -5.31
N ALA A 278 29.42 -6.49 -4.71
CA ALA A 278 28.17 -7.23 -4.77
C ALA A 278 27.84 -7.53 -6.24
N ALA A 279 27.62 -8.80 -6.57
CA ALA A 279 27.15 -9.18 -7.89
C ALA A 279 25.90 -8.33 -8.23
N PRO A 280 25.69 -7.92 -9.50
CA PRO A 280 24.39 -7.41 -9.90
C PRO A 280 23.41 -8.55 -9.70
N VAL A 281 22.70 -8.49 -8.57
CA VAL A 281 21.83 -9.56 -8.10
C VAL A 281 20.76 -9.78 -9.17
N ARG A 282 20.90 -10.85 -9.96
CA ARG A 282 19.82 -11.32 -10.85
C ARG A 282 18.58 -11.78 -10.08
N GLU A 283 18.71 -11.92 -8.75
CA GLU A 283 17.65 -12.23 -7.78
C GLU A 283 17.15 -11.01 -6.96
N LEU A 284 17.54 -9.76 -7.29
CA LEU A 284 17.01 -8.56 -6.60
C LEU A 284 15.50 -8.39 -6.82
N ARG A 285 14.87 -9.18 -7.70
CA ARG A 285 13.41 -9.22 -7.90
C ARG A 285 12.63 -9.75 -6.69
N LYS A 286 13.29 -10.42 -5.72
CA LYS A 286 12.64 -10.94 -4.50
C LYS A 286 13.02 -10.20 -3.21
N LEU A 287 13.98 -9.27 -3.30
CA LEU A 287 14.46 -8.48 -2.17
C LEU A 287 13.89 -7.07 -2.26
N ASN A 288 12.72 -6.83 -1.65
CA ASN A 288 12.34 -5.46 -1.28
C ASN A 288 11.34 -5.35 -0.14
N PHE A 289 11.12 -6.41 0.63
CA PHE A 289 10.24 -6.33 1.80
C PHE A 289 10.88 -7.12 2.95
N PRO A 290 11.00 -6.55 4.16
CA PRO A 290 11.46 -7.30 5.33
C PRO A 290 10.68 -8.60 5.42
N LEU A 291 11.31 -9.70 5.81
CA LEU A 291 10.64 -10.99 5.92
C LEU A 291 9.38 -10.92 6.81
N GLY A 292 9.37 -10.02 7.80
CA GLY A 292 8.20 -9.69 8.61
C GLY A 292 7.04 -9.06 7.81
N TYR A 293 7.34 -8.23 6.82
CA TYR A 293 6.36 -7.62 5.91
C TYR A 293 5.71 -8.66 5.01
N GLN A 294 6.51 -9.53 4.38
CA GLN A 294 5.98 -10.62 3.54
C GLN A 294 5.22 -11.66 4.36
N SER A 295 5.63 -11.95 5.59
CA SER A 295 4.87 -12.82 6.47
C SER A 295 3.55 -12.17 6.91
N ALA A 296 3.53 -10.86 7.13
CA ALA A 296 2.31 -10.12 7.48
C ALA A 296 1.35 -10.09 6.31
N LEU A 297 1.82 -9.70 5.13
CA LEU A 297 1.07 -9.79 3.88
C LEU A 297 0.51 -11.19 3.62
N THR A 298 1.34 -12.23 3.73
CA THR A 298 0.92 -13.61 3.44
C THR A 298 -0.15 -14.10 4.42
N GLN A 299 -0.07 -13.71 5.70
CA GLN A 299 -1.09 -14.07 6.69
C GLN A 299 -2.36 -13.26 6.52
N PHE A 300 -2.24 -11.99 6.15
CA PHE A 300 -3.35 -11.10 5.84
C PHE A 300 -4.13 -11.58 4.60
N ASN A 301 -3.41 -11.97 3.54
CA ASN A 301 -3.98 -12.55 2.31
C ASN A 301 -4.64 -13.93 2.51
N LYS A 302 -4.48 -14.56 3.70
CA LYS A 302 -5.14 -15.82 4.05
C LYS A 302 -6.48 -15.62 4.78
N GLY A 303 -7.06 -14.42 4.73
CA GLY A 303 -8.44 -14.19 5.18
C GLY A 303 -8.64 -14.23 6.70
N ILE A 304 -7.59 -14.01 7.49
CA ILE A 304 -7.70 -14.00 8.96
C ILE A 304 -8.40 -12.70 9.41
N THR A 305 -9.73 -12.73 9.51
CA THR A 305 -10.57 -11.61 9.95
C THR A 305 -10.65 -11.44 11.47
N ASN A 306 -10.13 -12.41 12.24
CA ASN A 306 -10.10 -12.40 13.71
C ASN A 306 -8.66 -12.57 14.22
N PHE A 307 -7.97 -11.45 14.38
CA PHE A 307 -6.55 -11.37 14.74
C PHE A 307 -6.35 -11.23 16.26
N LYS A 308 -5.40 -11.98 16.85
CA LYS A 308 -4.83 -11.67 18.18
C LYS A 308 -3.34 -11.32 18.04
N PRO A 309 -2.82 -10.29 18.73
CA PRO A 309 -1.41 -9.88 18.65
C PRO A 309 -0.41 -11.00 18.96
N GLY A 310 -0.80 -11.98 19.79
CA GLY A 310 0.03 -13.14 20.15
C GLY A 310 0.26 -14.13 19.00
N ASP A 311 -0.61 -14.10 17.98
CA ASP A 311 -0.50 -14.96 16.79
C ASP A 311 0.63 -14.48 15.86
N PHE A 312 1.08 -13.24 16.03
CA PHE A 312 2.13 -12.62 15.23
C PHE A 312 3.45 -12.54 16.00
N ARG A 313 4.32 -13.54 15.81
CA ARG A 313 5.73 -13.46 16.24
C ARG A 313 6.61 -13.07 15.07
N ILE A 314 7.03 -11.81 14.99
CA ILE A 314 8.13 -11.40 14.11
C ILE A 314 9.42 -12.06 14.63
N PRO A 315 10.06 -12.96 13.87
CA PRO A 315 11.29 -13.61 14.32
C PRO A 315 12.38 -12.55 14.59
N GLY A 316 12.94 -12.56 15.80
CA GLY A 316 14.16 -11.82 16.13
C GLY A 316 13.96 -10.40 16.68
N GLY A 317 12.73 -9.95 16.95
CA GLY A 317 12.52 -8.61 17.55
C GLY A 317 13.18 -7.48 16.76
N LEU A 318 13.35 -7.66 15.45
CA LEU A 318 13.88 -6.62 14.59
C LEU A 318 12.78 -5.57 14.42
N PRO A 319 12.91 -4.35 14.99
CA PRO A 319 12.14 -3.23 14.47
C PRO A 319 12.44 -3.14 12.98
N PHE A 320 11.43 -2.82 12.17
CA PHE A 320 11.64 -2.40 10.79
C PHE A 320 12.83 -1.45 10.79
N LEU A 321 13.94 -1.89 10.17
CA LEU A 321 15.21 -1.18 10.26
C LEU A 321 14.97 0.27 9.85
N PHE A 322 15.17 1.18 10.80
CA PHE A 322 15.08 2.62 10.57
C PHE A 322 15.83 2.97 9.28
N THR A 323 15.12 3.68 8.44
CA THR A 323 15.36 3.85 7.02
C THR A 323 16.58 4.73 6.78
N THR A 324 17.74 4.11 6.58
CA THR A 324 18.83 4.73 5.81
C THR A 324 18.55 4.71 4.30
N ALA A 325 17.34 4.28 3.91
CA ALA A 325 16.93 4.19 2.53
C ALA A 325 16.77 5.60 1.91
N PRO A 326 17.34 5.84 0.72
CA PRO A 326 17.27 7.14 0.08
C PRO A 326 15.82 7.62 -0.16
N TYR A 327 15.59 8.88 0.18
CA TYR A 327 14.31 9.58 0.14
C TYR A 327 14.36 10.70 -0.90
N LEU A 328 13.43 10.67 -1.85
CA LEU A 328 13.31 11.66 -2.90
C LEU A 328 12.06 12.52 -2.66
N ILE A 329 12.21 13.83 -2.81
CA ILE A 329 11.10 14.78 -2.85
C ILE A 329 11.09 15.40 -4.25
N ILE A 330 9.98 15.28 -4.97
CA ILE A 330 9.77 15.96 -6.26
C ILE A 330 8.75 17.08 -6.06
N THR A 331 9.11 18.32 -6.39
CA THR A 331 8.24 19.50 -6.23
C THR A 331 8.51 20.52 -7.34
N ASP A 332 7.83 21.66 -7.36
CA ASP A 332 8.30 22.83 -8.09
C ASP A 332 7.75 24.12 -7.46
N ASP A 333 8.33 25.25 -7.82
CA ASP A 333 7.78 26.59 -7.55
C ASP A 333 6.98 27.10 -8.75
N ARG A 334 6.62 26.20 -9.66
CA ARG A 334 5.89 26.48 -10.88
C ARG A 334 4.76 25.48 -11.12
N ARG A 335 3.67 26.00 -11.69
CA ARG A 335 2.57 25.22 -12.26
C ARG A 335 2.85 24.97 -13.74
N TRP A 336 2.59 23.76 -14.20
CA TRP A 336 2.94 23.32 -15.56
C TRP A 336 1.74 23.34 -16.49
N THR A 337 1.92 23.94 -17.65
CA THR A 337 0.93 23.90 -18.74
C THR A 337 1.45 23.06 -19.90
N PHE A 338 0.51 22.52 -20.68
CA PHE A 338 0.78 21.54 -21.71
C PHE A 338 0.40 22.06 -23.09
N GLN A 339 1.23 21.78 -24.09
CA GLN A 339 0.90 21.96 -25.50
C GLN A 339 1.18 20.66 -26.23
N ASN A 340 0.16 20.10 -26.89
CA ASN A 340 0.23 18.78 -27.56
C ASN A 340 0.77 17.67 -26.64
N GLY A 341 0.33 17.67 -25.37
CA GLY A 341 0.74 16.71 -24.34
C GLY A 341 2.08 17.02 -23.66
N LYS A 342 2.97 17.79 -24.28
CA LYS A 342 4.31 18.05 -23.72
C LYS A 342 4.32 19.26 -22.78
N PRO A 343 5.07 19.22 -21.66
CA PRO A 343 5.26 20.39 -20.81
C PRO A 343 5.96 21.49 -21.61
N VAL A 344 5.49 22.73 -21.50
CA VAL A 344 6.13 23.89 -22.15
C VAL A 344 6.80 24.75 -21.08
N PRO A 345 8.13 24.66 -20.90
CA PRO A 345 8.83 25.39 -19.82
C PRO A 345 8.65 26.91 -19.86
N ALA A 346 8.42 27.49 -21.05
CA ALA A 346 8.15 28.91 -21.22
C ALA A 346 6.79 29.36 -20.66
N ASN A 347 5.84 28.43 -20.49
CA ASN A 347 4.47 28.70 -20.04
C ASN A 347 4.24 28.24 -18.58
N ALA A 348 5.31 27.91 -17.86
CA ALA A 348 5.23 27.53 -16.46
C ALA A 348 4.96 28.78 -15.61
N LEU A 349 3.86 28.78 -14.85
CA LEU A 349 3.42 29.93 -14.05
C LEU A 349 4.01 29.84 -12.64
N PRO A 350 4.39 30.95 -11.99
CA PRO A 350 4.81 30.92 -10.59
C PRO A 350 3.73 30.31 -9.70
N LEU A 351 4.14 29.53 -8.70
CA LEU A 351 3.24 28.89 -7.75
C LEU A 351 2.48 29.91 -6.89
N ASP A 352 3.16 30.98 -6.47
CA ASP A 352 2.55 32.12 -5.78
C ASP A 352 3.09 33.48 -6.28
N SER A 353 2.34 34.54 -5.99
CA SER A 353 2.69 35.93 -6.31
C SER A 353 3.60 36.58 -5.26
N ALA A 354 3.88 35.89 -4.14
CA ALA A 354 4.55 36.44 -2.97
C ALA A 354 6.03 36.01 -2.85
N GLY A 355 6.52 35.12 -3.72
CA GLY A 355 7.90 34.67 -3.76
C GLY A 355 8.28 33.68 -2.67
N LYS A 356 7.31 33.01 -2.02
CA LYS A 356 7.60 31.92 -1.07
C LYS A 356 7.66 30.60 -1.85
N THR A 357 8.81 29.95 -1.82
CA THR A 357 9.03 28.75 -2.63
C THR A 357 8.64 27.49 -1.87
N ALA A 358 7.77 26.66 -2.45
CA ALA A 358 7.53 25.30 -1.96
C ALA A 358 8.86 24.52 -1.86
N THR A 359 9.76 24.72 -2.83
CA THR A 359 11.09 24.11 -2.84
C THR A 359 11.87 24.40 -1.55
N SER A 360 11.86 25.64 -1.03
CA SER A 360 12.59 25.98 0.20
C SER A 360 12.05 25.24 1.44
N HIS A 361 10.73 25.07 1.53
CA HIS A 361 10.11 24.34 2.63
C HIS A 361 10.41 22.84 2.54
N PHE A 362 10.40 22.26 1.33
CA PHE A 362 10.80 20.86 1.15
C PHE A 362 12.30 20.63 1.34
N LEU A 363 13.16 21.61 1.06
CA LEU A 363 14.58 21.57 1.42
C LEU A 363 14.75 21.52 2.94
N ARG A 364 13.99 22.33 3.69
CA ARG A 364 13.95 22.26 5.16
C ARG A 364 13.50 20.89 5.66
N LEU A 365 12.55 20.23 4.97
CA LEU A 365 12.18 18.84 5.28
C LEU A 365 13.34 17.86 4.98
N ALA A 366 14.01 17.99 3.84
CA ALA A 366 15.16 17.16 3.50
C ALA A 366 16.31 17.32 4.52
N GLU A 367 16.62 18.54 4.95
CA GLU A 367 17.58 18.80 6.02
C GLU A 367 17.19 18.14 7.34
N TRP A 368 15.90 18.21 7.70
CA TRP A 368 15.36 17.56 8.89
C TRP A 368 15.52 16.04 8.84
N LYS A 369 15.27 15.42 7.69
CA LYS A 369 15.48 13.99 7.43
C LYS A 369 16.95 13.62 7.49
N ALA A 370 17.82 14.42 6.89
CA ALA A 370 19.27 14.23 6.95
C ALA A 370 19.79 14.23 8.38
N LYS A 371 19.33 15.17 9.23
CA LYS A 371 19.66 15.22 10.66
C LYS A 371 19.28 13.94 11.41
N ARG A 372 18.35 13.13 10.88
CA ARG A 372 17.91 11.86 11.45
C ARG A 372 18.50 10.63 10.75
N GLY A 373 19.49 10.83 9.87
CA GLY A 373 20.19 9.76 9.18
C GLY A 373 19.50 9.23 7.92
N VAL A 374 18.50 9.95 7.41
CA VAL A 374 17.83 9.65 6.14
C VAL A 374 18.48 10.47 5.03
N ASP A 375 19.03 9.82 4.01
CA ASP A 375 19.56 10.51 2.82
C ASP A 375 18.41 11.06 1.98
N ALA A 376 18.15 12.36 2.08
CA ALA A 376 17.00 13.02 1.48
C ALA A 376 17.44 14.03 0.42
N LYS A 377 16.76 14.01 -0.73
CA LYS A 377 17.06 14.91 -1.86
C LYS A 377 15.79 15.55 -2.41
N VAL A 378 15.85 16.85 -2.69
CA VAL A 378 14.80 17.59 -3.40
C VAL A 378 15.19 17.74 -4.87
N VAL A 379 14.24 17.48 -5.77
CA VAL A 379 14.41 17.69 -7.22
C VAL A 379 13.20 18.41 -7.75
N THR A 380 13.41 19.44 -8.57
CA THR A 380 12.29 20.18 -9.15
C THR A 380 11.83 19.58 -10.48
N VAL A 381 10.55 19.72 -10.82
CA VAL A 381 10.05 19.34 -12.14
C VAL A 381 10.81 20.10 -13.25
N SER A 382 11.15 21.37 -12.99
CA SER A 382 11.97 22.23 -13.84
C SER A 382 13.30 21.56 -14.17
N GLU A 383 14.00 20.99 -13.18
CA GLU A 383 15.24 20.27 -13.40
C GLU A 383 15.06 18.97 -14.21
N ILE A 384 13.91 18.31 -14.06
CA ILE A 384 13.59 17.08 -14.78
C ILE A 384 13.31 17.40 -16.27
N VAL A 385 12.57 18.47 -16.57
CA VAL A 385 12.14 18.81 -17.94
C VAL A 385 13.11 19.72 -18.69
N GLN A 386 13.98 20.47 -18.01
CA GLN A 386 15.00 21.31 -18.66
C GLN A 386 16.03 20.50 -19.47
N GLY A 387 16.01 19.16 -19.36
CA GLY A 387 16.66 18.28 -20.32
C GLY A 387 16.13 18.34 -21.77
N ALA A 388 15.10 19.12 -22.04
CA ALA A 388 14.52 19.35 -23.37
C ALA A 388 14.97 20.66 -24.06
N SER A 389 15.89 21.44 -23.48
CA SER A 389 16.45 22.65 -24.12
C SER A 389 17.99 22.70 -24.13
N SER A 390 18.54 23.54 -24.98
CA SER A 390 19.89 23.53 -25.56
C SER A 390 21.10 23.74 -24.62
N THR A 391 20.94 23.64 -23.30
CA THR A 391 22.02 23.84 -22.31
C THR A 391 22.43 22.56 -21.56
N GLY A 392 21.94 21.39 -21.98
CA GLY A 392 22.32 20.09 -21.41
C GLY A 392 21.47 19.73 -20.18
N ALA A 393 20.94 18.51 -20.17
CA ALA A 393 20.08 18.03 -19.10
C ALA A 393 20.87 17.78 -17.80
N LYS A 394 20.49 18.40 -16.67
CA LYS A 394 21.12 18.18 -15.34
C LYS A 394 21.16 16.70 -14.95
N TRP A 395 20.12 15.95 -15.31
CA TRP A 395 19.92 14.55 -14.91
C TRP A 395 19.79 13.56 -16.09
N GLY A 396 19.74 14.07 -17.34
CA GLY A 396 19.48 13.28 -18.55
C GLY A 396 18.17 13.64 -19.26
N ASP A 397 18.00 13.14 -20.49
CA ASP A 397 16.75 13.29 -21.27
C ASP A 397 15.76 12.19 -20.86
N PHE A 398 14.70 12.57 -20.15
CA PHE A 398 13.61 11.66 -19.74
C PHE A 398 12.41 11.67 -20.68
N THR A 399 12.52 12.36 -21.82
CA THR A 399 11.53 12.26 -22.90
C THR A 399 11.67 10.97 -23.69
N ASP A 400 12.77 10.23 -23.54
CA ASP A 400 12.95 8.93 -24.17
C ASP A 400 12.37 7.81 -23.30
N CYS A 401 11.37 7.09 -23.84
CA CYS A 401 10.78 5.91 -23.19
C CYS A 401 11.51 4.60 -23.58
N GLY A 402 12.51 4.69 -24.47
CA GLY A 402 13.27 3.58 -25.03
C GLY A 402 12.71 3.09 -26.37
N GLN A 403 13.59 2.49 -27.20
CA GLN A 403 13.23 1.65 -28.36
C GLN A 403 12.30 2.35 -29.37
N GLY A 404 12.49 3.66 -29.57
CA GLY A 404 11.75 4.46 -30.56
C GLY A 404 10.51 5.18 -30.04
N LEU A 405 10.18 5.08 -28.75
CA LEU A 405 9.06 5.79 -28.14
C LEU A 405 9.50 7.05 -27.39
N LYS A 406 8.70 8.12 -27.52
CA LYS A 406 8.87 9.36 -26.76
C LYS A 406 7.73 9.56 -25.78
N ALA A 407 8.05 10.15 -24.63
CA ALA A 407 7.10 10.51 -23.59
C ALA A 407 6.06 11.49 -24.15
N ARG A 408 4.80 11.21 -23.84
CA ARG A 408 3.61 11.90 -24.33
C ARG A 408 3.18 13.03 -23.41
N ASP A 409 3.47 12.89 -22.12
CA ASP A 409 3.10 13.85 -21.09
C ASP A 409 4.11 13.93 -19.93
N LEU A 410 3.88 14.88 -19.01
CA LEU A 410 4.76 15.10 -17.86
C LEU A 410 4.76 13.94 -16.87
N ALA A 411 3.65 13.22 -16.70
CA ALA A 411 3.61 12.05 -15.82
C ALA A 411 4.54 10.93 -16.34
N GLU A 412 4.61 10.69 -17.66
CA GLU A 412 5.59 9.77 -18.26
C GLU A 412 7.04 10.24 -18.03
N ILE A 413 7.33 11.53 -18.23
CA ILE A 413 8.66 12.11 -18.01
C ILE A 413 9.08 11.95 -16.54
N ILE A 414 8.21 12.32 -15.58
CA ILE A 414 8.49 12.19 -14.15
C ILE A 414 8.68 10.72 -13.78
N ARG A 415 7.83 9.80 -14.28
CA ARG A 415 8.01 8.36 -14.03
C ARG A 415 9.36 7.85 -14.53
N ASN A 416 9.80 8.27 -15.72
CA ASN A 416 11.11 7.90 -16.25
C ASN A 416 12.25 8.40 -15.35
N PHE A 417 12.13 9.62 -14.82
CA PHE A 417 13.04 10.13 -13.82
C PHE A 417 13.00 9.32 -12.51
N VAL A 418 11.81 8.95 -12.02
CA VAL A 418 11.67 8.11 -10.81
C VAL A 418 12.31 6.73 -11.04
N LYS A 419 12.16 6.12 -12.23
CA LYS A 419 12.86 4.88 -12.61
C LYS A 419 14.39 5.06 -12.56
N TYR A 420 14.89 6.19 -13.04
CA TYR A 420 16.30 6.55 -12.95
C TYR A 420 16.75 6.71 -11.49
N ALA A 421 16.01 7.43 -10.65
CA ALA A 421 16.32 7.63 -9.24
C ALA A 421 16.29 6.30 -8.46
N TYR A 422 15.30 5.45 -8.70
CA TYR A 422 15.22 4.10 -8.15
C TYR A 422 16.46 3.26 -8.46
N LYS A 423 16.88 3.24 -9.73
CA LYS A 423 18.02 2.42 -10.19
C LYS A 423 19.37 2.98 -9.73
N ASN A 424 19.57 4.30 -9.86
CA ASN A 424 20.87 4.95 -9.68
C ASN A 424 21.08 5.48 -8.27
N TRP A 425 20.02 5.97 -7.62
CA TRP A 425 20.10 6.52 -6.26
C TRP A 425 19.56 5.58 -5.21
N LYS A 426 19.01 4.42 -5.61
CA LYS A 426 18.41 3.43 -4.71
C LYS A 426 17.24 4.00 -3.89
N THR A 427 16.55 5.00 -4.44
CA THR A 427 15.35 5.61 -3.83
C THR A 427 14.34 4.53 -3.40
N ARG A 428 13.78 4.68 -2.20
CA ARG A 428 12.72 3.82 -1.65
C ARG A 428 11.52 4.60 -1.13
N TYR A 429 11.69 5.88 -0.88
CA TYR A 429 10.62 6.79 -0.50
C TYR A 429 10.54 7.93 -1.51
N LEU A 430 9.32 8.27 -1.94
CA LEU A 430 9.04 9.39 -2.82
C LEU A 430 7.93 10.24 -2.22
N LEU A 431 8.24 11.48 -1.84
CA LEU A 431 7.23 12.48 -1.56
C LEU A 431 7.01 13.34 -2.81
N ILE A 432 5.77 13.41 -3.25
CA ILE A 432 5.32 14.35 -4.27
C ILE A 432 4.88 15.64 -3.57
N GLY A 433 5.66 16.70 -3.72
CA GLY A 433 5.34 18.05 -3.25
C GLY A 433 4.58 18.83 -4.32
N GLY A 434 3.26 18.82 -4.23
CA GLY A 434 2.41 19.55 -5.16
C GLY A 434 1.10 18.84 -5.47
N ASP A 435 0.12 19.63 -5.87
CA ASP A 435 -1.10 19.17 -6.51
C ASP A 435 -0.84 18.75 -7.97
N THR A 436 -1.89 18.37 -8.69
CA THR A 436 -1.83 17.83 -10.06
C THR A 436 -1.33 18.82 -11.10
N ASP A 437 -1.39 20.12 -10.82
CA ASP A 437 -0.83 21.17 -11.67
C ASP A 437 0.69 21.40 -11.48
N ILE A 438 1.30 20.78 -10.46
CA ILE A 438 2.75 20.74 -10.25
C ILE A 438 3.31 19.36 -10.62
N VAL A 439 2.78 18.29 -9.99
CA VAL A 439 3.14 16.90 -10.28
C VAL A 439 1.83 16.10 -10.51
N PRO A 440 1.51 15.75 -11.76
CA PRO A 440 0.24 15.12 -12.10
C PRO A 440 0.07 13.75 -11.45
N MET A 441 -1.14 13.40 -11.01
CA MET A 441 -1.52 12.00 -10.78
C MET A 441 -1.79 11.33 -12.14
N ARG A 442 -1.49 10.04 -12.27
CA ARG A 442 -1.82 9.30 -13.49
C ARG A 442 -3.26 8.82 -13.42
N ASN A 443 -4.03 9.14 -14.44
CA ASN A 443 -5.36 8.60 -14.68
C ASN A 443 -5.27 7.19 -15.27
N MET A 444 -5.71 6.21 -14.48
CA MET A 444 -5.79 4.81 -14.83
C MET A 444 -7.23 4.42 -15.15
N VAL A 445 -7.41 3.42 -16.00
CA VAL A 445 -8.70 2.81 -16.31
C VAL A 445 -8.71 1.42 -15.68
N SER A 446 -9.55 1.22 -14.67
CA SER A 446 -9.74 -0.09 -14.04
C SER A 446 -11.23 -0.40 -13.85
N TYR A 447 -11.54 -1.66 -13.60
CA TYR A 447 -12.89 -2.16 -13.37
C TYR A 447 -13.06 -2.72 -11.96
N VAL A 448 -14.32 -2.92 -11.57
CA VAL A 448 -14.77 -3.47 -10.30
C VAL A 448 -15.52 -4.77 -10.61
N SER A 449 -14.89 -5.93 -10.48
CA SER A 449 -15.58 -7.23 -10.57
C SER A 449 -15.50 -8.07 -9.29
N ASP A 450 -16.65 -8.31 -8.69
CA ASP A 450 -16.77 -9.39 -7.71
C ASP A 450 -16.46 -10.72 -8.40
N LYS A 451 -15.32 -11.32 -8.00
CA LYS A 451 -14.78 -12.64 -8.37
C LYS A 451 -15.43 -13.32 -9.58
N GLY A 452 -14.83 -13.11 -10.75
CA GLY A 452 -14.69 -14.18 -11.75
C GLY A 452 -15.83 -14.39 -12.74
N ASN A 453 -16.88 -13.56 -12.76
CA ASN A 453 -17.90 -13.65 -13.81
C ASN A 453 -17.93 -12.45 -14.78
N PHE A 454 -17.23 -11.33 -14.50
CA PHE A 454 -17.76 -10.03 -14.92
C PHE A 454 -16.78 -9.03 -15.55
N GLY A 455 -15.93 -9.46 -16.49
CA GLY A 455 -15.10 -8.53 -17.27
C GLY A 455 -15.83 -7.83 -18.43
N TRP A 456 -17.16 -7.84 -18.46
CA TRP A 456 -17.93 -7.39 -19.61
C TRP A 456 -19.16 -6.59 -19.19
N ASP A 457 -19.31 -5.38 -19.70
CA ASP A 457 -20.64 -4.78 -19.78
C ASP A 457 -21.52 -5.54 -20.81
N PHE A 458 -20.88 -6.33 -21.69
CA PHE A 458 -21.53 -7.10 -22.76
C PHE A 458 -20.91 -8.47 -23.02
N VAL A 459 -21.72 -9.52 -22.99
CA VAL A 459 -21.27 -10.86 -23.40
C VAL A 459 -21.35 -10.99 -24.92
N TYR A 460 -20.30 -11.57 -25.52
CA TYR A 460 -20.40 -12.14 -26.85
C TYR A 460 -21.27 -13.39 -26.77
N VAL A 461 -22.44 -13.36 -27.39
CA VAL A 461 -23.33 -14.53 -27.42
C VAL A 461 -22.83 -15.50 -28.50
N SER A 462 -21.68 -16.12 -28.21
CA SER A 462 -21.21 -17.35 -28.83
C SER A 462 -20.35 -18.09 -27.81
N ASP A 463 -20.96 -18.74 -26.81
CA ASP A 463 -20.62 -20.15 -26.50
C ASP A 463 -21.50 -20.81 -25.44
N PRO A 464 -21.68 -22.16 -25.54
CA PRO A 464 -20.63 -23.06 -25.06
C PRO A 464 -20.16 -24.12 -26.06
N VAL A 465 -19.51 -23.82 -27.20
CA VAL A 465 -18.58 -24.75 -27.91
C VAL A 465 -17.48 -24.01 -28.71
N PRO A 466 -16.18 -24.29 -28.47
CA PRO A 466 -15.05 -23.48 -28.94
C PRO A 466 -14.95 -23.29 -30.47
N SER A 467 -14.49 -22.08 -30.84
CA SER A 467 -13.92 -21.62 -32.12
C SER A 467 -14.79 -20.80 -33.10
N ILE A 468 -15.96 -20.31 -32.69
CA ILE A 468 -16.72 -19.33 -33.49
C ILE A 468 -16.17 -17.91 -33.24
N ARG A 469 -15.97 -17.14 -34.32
CA ARG A 469 -15.26 -15.85 -34.33
C ARG A 469 -15.99 -14.80 -33.48
N LYS A 470 -15.28 -14.20 -32.51
CA LYS A 470 -15.74 -13.06 -31.67
C LYS A 470 -16.29 -11.87 -32.49
N CYS A 471 -15.89 -11.74 -33.76
CA CYS A 471 -16.43 -10.75 -34.69
C CYS A 471 -16.62 -11.35 -36.10
N PHE A 472 -17.66 -10.91 -36.81
CA PHE A 472 -17.88 -11.21 -38.22
C PHE A 472 -17.03 -10.26 -39.07
N LYS A 473 -16.08 -10.82 -39.84
CA LYS A 473 -15.23 -10.04 -40.74
C LYS A 473 -15.87 -9.94 -42.12
N ILE A 474 -15.92 -8.73 -42.66
CA ILE A 474 -16.38 -8.38 -44.00
C ILE A 474 -15.21 -7.59 -44.65
N PRO A 475 -15.03 -7.60 -45.98
CA PRO A 475 -13.99 -6.78 -46.61
C PRO A 475 -14.06 -5.31 -46.14
N GLY A 476 -13.02 -4.84 -45.45
CA GLY A 476 -12.91 -3.47 -44.92
C GLY A 476 -13.64 -3.19 -43.60
N GLN A 477 -14.45 -4.11 -43.05
CA GLN A 477 -15.31 -3.85 -41.89
C GLN A 477 -15.44 -5.08 -40.97
N SER A 478 -15.59 -4.87 -39.68
CA SER A 478 -15.96 -5.91 -38.71
C SER A 478 -17.27 -5.56 -38.01
N ILE A 479 -18.03 -6.59 -37.67
CA ILE A 479 -19.27 -6.50 -36.90
C ILE A 479 -19.18 -7.40 -35.67
N ALA A 480 -19.51 -6.86 -34.50
CA ALA A 480 -19.66 -7.60 -33.26
C ALA A 480 -21.10 -7.51 -32.74
N LYS A 481 -21.65 -8.65 -32.32
CA LYS A 481 -22.95 -8.78 -31.69
C LYS A 481 -22.78 -8.86 -30.17
N LEU A 482 -23.36 -7.90 -29.45
CA LEU A 482 -23.24 -7.75 -28.00
C LEU A 482 -24.63 -7.78 -27.33
N ARG A 483 -24.73 -8.47 -26.19
CA ARG A 483 -25.93 -8.44 -25.33
C ARG A 483 -25.52 -7.98 -23.94
N ASN A 484 -26.37 -7.19 -23.28
CA ASN A 484 -26.16 -6.81 -21.89
C ASN A 484 -26.00 -8.05 -20.98
N ASP A 485 -25.02 -8.02 -20.09
CA ASP A 485 -24.86 -9.00 -19.02
C ASP A 485 -25.55 -8.51 -17.75
N MET A 486 -26.67 -9.15 -17.36
CA MET A 486 -27.41 -8.79 -16.14
C MET A 486 -26.70 -9.17 -14.86
N SER A 487 -25.72 -10.08 -14.93
CA SER A 487 -25.07 -10.61 -13.75
C SER A 487 -23.92 -9.73 -13.25
N THR A 488 -23.40 -8.82 -14.09
CA THR A 488 -22.24 -7.97 -13.80
C THR A 488 -22.57 -6.69 -13.06
N GLY A 489 -23.84 -6.23 -13.11
CA GLY A 489 -24.30 -5.04 -12.40
C GLY A 489 -23.51 -3.77 -12.73
N VAL A 490 -24.06 -2.97 -13.64
CA VAL A 490 -24.01 -1.49 -13.79
C VAL A 490 -23.85 -1.17 -15.27
N PHE A 491 -24.97 -1.32 -15.99
CA PHE A 491 -25.28 -0.38 -17.06
C PHE A 491 -25.17 1.04 -16.49
N SER A 492 -24.92 2.04 -17.32
CA SER A 492 -25.23 3.42 -16.96
C SER A 492 -26.73 3.52 -16.76
N LEU A 493 -27.20 3.24 -15.55
CA LEU A 493 -28.60 3.21 -15.19
C LEU A 493 -28.87 4.44 -14.36
N ARG A 494 -29.83 5.23 -14.81
CA ARG A 494 -30.42 6.25 -13.95
C ARG A 494 -31.61 5.65 -13.23
N THR A 495 -31.67 5.94 -11.93
CA THR A 495 -32.84 5.64 -11.13
C THR A 495 -33.89 6.73 -11.41
N VAL A 496 -35.02 6.35 -11.97
CA VAL A 496 -36.13 7.28 -12.26
C VAL A 496 -37.37 6.89 -11.45
N PRO A 497 -38.26 7.84 -11.12
CA PRO A 497 -39.56 7.51 -10.54
C PRO A 497 -40.30 6.53 -11.45
N ASP A 498 -40.83 5.44 -10.87
CA ASP A 498 -41.64 4.49 -11.60
C ASP A 498 -43.03 5.11 -11.85
N PRO A 499 -43.42 5.41 -13.11
CA PRO A 499 -44.71 6.02 -13.40
C PRO A 499 -45.89 5.10 -13.08
N GLN A 500 -45.66 3.78 -13.02
CA GLN A 500 -46.68 2.79 -12.72
C GLN A 500 -46.79 2.48 -11.22
N ASN A 501 -45.75 2.81 -10.44
CA ASN A 501 -45.69 2.58 -9.00
C ASN A 501 -45.27 3.85 -8.23
N PRO A 502 -46.20 4.75 -7.90
CA PRO A 502 -45.91 6.01 -7.20
C PRO A 502 -45.15 5.78 -5.89
N GLY A 503 -43.96 6.37 -5.75
CA GLY A 503 -43.06 6.22 -4.59
C GLY A 503 -42.01 5.11 -4.72
N LYS A 504 -42.04 4.35 -5.81
CA LYS A 504 -40.95 3.45 -6.23
C LYS A 504 -40.13 4.09 -7.34
N THR A 505 -38.92 3.59 -7.50
CA THR A 505 -38.05 3.94 -8.62
C THR A 505 -37.82 2.72 -9.49
N LYS A 506 -37.65 2.93 -10.80
CA LYS A 506 -37.18 1.92 -11.75
C LYS A 506 -35.81 2.34 -12.29
N GLN A 507 -35.05 1.38 -12.80
CA GLN A 507 -33.80 1.63 -13.50
C GLN A 507 -34.07 1.82 -14.99
N GLU A 508 -33.49 2.85 -15.59
CA GLU A 508 -33.53 3.11 -17.03
C GLU A 508 -32.12 3.36 -17.57
N PHE A 509 -31.89 3.07 -18.86
CA PHE A 509 -30.63 3.42 -19.53
C PHE A 509 -30.38 4.93 -19.49
N ASP A 510 -29.21 5.34 -19.01
CA ASP A 510 -28.72 6.72 -19.04
C ASP A 510 -28.06 6.99 -20.39
N ASP A 511 -28.77 7.78 -21.19
CA ASP A 511 -28.42 8.09 -22.56
C ASP A 511 -27.60 9.39 -22.69
N LYS A 512 -27.06 9.93 -21.58
CA LYS A 512 -26.22 11.14 -21.58
C LYS A 512 -24.72 10.81 -21.70
N PRO A 513 -23.91 11.63 -22.40
CA PRO A 513 -22.44 11.51 -22.35
C PRO A 513 -21.93 11.59 -20.90
N PRO A 514 -20.88 10.83 -20.52
CA PRO A 514 -19.96 10.03 -21.35
C PRO A 514 -20.41 8.59 -21.64
N PHE A 515 -21.59 8.17 -21.15
CA PHE A 515 -22.10 6.79 -21.16
C PHE A 515 -22.48 6.23 -22.55
N ARG A 516 -21.86 6.79 -23.61
CA ARG A 516 -22.04 6.40 -25.00
C ARG A 516 -20.78 5.92 -25.71
N THR A 517 -19.67 5.71 -25.00
CA THR A 517 -18.39 5.34 -25.63
C THR A 517 -17.89 3.97 -25.16
N LEU A 518 -17.87 3.00 -26.07
CA LEU A 518 -17.23 1.71 -25.85
C LEU A 518 -15.73 1.81 -26.13
N CYS A 519 -14.92 1.08 -25.35
CA CYS A 519 -13.52 0.87 -25.64
C CYS A 519 -13.31 -0.55 -26.18
N ASN A 520 -12.60 -0.67 -27.29
CA ASN A 520 -12.06 -1.96 -27.73
C ASN A 520 -10.84 -2.32 -26.88
N ALA A 521 -10.95 -3.34 -26.04
CA ALA A 521 -9.87 -3.76 -25.13
C ALA A 521 -8.60 -4.28 -25.84
N THR A 522 -8.69 -4.60 -27.14
CA THR A 522 -7.55 -5.11 -27.93
C THR A 522 -6.77 -4.00 -28.61
N SER A 523 -7.47 -2.96 -29.09
CA SER A 523 -6.85 -1.85 -29.81
C SER A 523 -6.81 -0.55 -29.02
N GLY A 524 -7.49 -0.48 -27.87
CA GLY A 524 -7.70 0.75 -27.10
C GLY A 524 -8.57 1.79 -27.80
N LYS A 525 -9.13 1.48 -28.98
CA LYS A 525 -9.92 2.44 -29.76
C LYS A 525 -11.28 2.68 -29.13
N LEU A 526 -11.66 3.96 -29.09
CA LEU A 526 -12.97 4.42 -28.68
C LEU A 526 -13.98 4.25 -29.81
N ILE A 527 -15.16 3.76 -29.47
CA ILE A 527 -16.27 3.51 -30.38
C ILE A 527 -17.49 4.26 -29.83
N PRO A 528 -17.87 5.38 -30.45
CA PRO A 528 -19.00 6.16 -30.00
C PRO A 528 -20.33 5.52 -30.40
N PHE A 529 -21.41 5.91 -29.72
CA PHE A 529 -22.75 5.66 -30.22
C PHE A 529 -22.92 6.33 -31.57
N ASN A 530 -23.27 5.57 -32.61
CA ASN A 530 -23.40 6.13 -33.93
C ASN A 530 -24.33 5.29 -34.82
N LEU A 531 -25.50 5.85 -35.13
CA LEU A 531 -26.48 5.24 -36.02
C LEU A 531 -26.02 5.22 -37.49
N THR A 532 -24.99 5.99 -37.87
CA THR A 532 -24.45 6.01 -39.24
C THR A 532 -23.14 5.23 -39.39
N ALA A 533 -22.80 4.38 -38.42
CA ALA A 533 -21.61 3.52 -38.45
C ALA A 533 -21.45 2.74 -39.79
N SER A 534 -20.22 2.61 -40.27
CA SER A 534 -19.91 2.05 -41.59
C SER A 534 -18.51 1.45 -41.63
N SER A 535 -18.08 0.94 -42.79
CA SER A 535 -16.69 0.52 -43.01
C SER A 535 -15.64 1.62 -42.79
N GLN A 536 -16.02 2.90 -42.80
CA GLN A 536 -15.13 4.05 -42.61
C GLN A 536 -15.25 4.66 -41.21
N GLN A 537 -16.42 4.55 -40.58
CA GLN A 537 -16.71 5.18 -39.30
C GLN A 537 -17.20 4.14 -38.30
N ALA A 538 -16.41 3.88 -37.26
CA ALA A 538 -16.81 2.97 -36.20
C ALA A 538 -18.00 3.53 -35.42
N GLY A 539 -18.85 2.62 -34.93
CA GLY A 539 -19.93 2.97 -34.05
C GLY A 539 -20.67 1.78 -33.48
N TRP A 540 -21.47 2.05 -32.46
CA TRP A 540 -22.41 1.07 -31.91
C TRP A 540 -23.83 1.62 -31.85
N TYR A 541 -24.81 0.72 -31.86
CA TYR A 541 -26.24 1.04 -31.76
C TYR A 541 -27.07 -0.15 -31.27
N PHE A 542 -28.30 0.11 -30.85
CA PHE A 542 -29.25 -0.94 -30.44
C PHE A 542 -29.88 -1.61 -31.66
N THR A 543 -30.23 -2.89 -31.55
CA THR A 543 -30.93 -3.62 -32.62
C THR A 543 -32.06 -4.48 -32.08
N LYS A 544 -32.82 -5.09 -32.99
CA LYS A 544 -33.96 -5.93 -32.61
C LYS A 544 -33.52 -7.28 -32.08
N LYS A 545 -34.23 -7.81 -31.08
CA LYS A 545 -34.00 -9.18 -30.56
C LYS A 545 -34.05 -10.21 -31.69
N SER A 546 -35.09 -10.16 -32.52
CA SER A 546 -35.32 -11.10 -33.62
C SER A 546 -34.19 -11.09 -34.66
N GLU A 547 -33.60 -9.92 -34.92
CA GLU A 547 -32.47 -9.77 -35.85
C GLU A 547 -31.13 -10.15 -35.22
N PHE A 548 -30.97 -9.89 -33.92
CA PHE A 548 -29.77 -10.25 -33.17
C PHE A 548 -29.59 -11.77 -33.10
N VAL A 549 -30.65 -12.49 -32.71
CA VAL A 549 -30.64 -13.95 -32.50
C VAL A 549 -30.56 -14.75 -33.80
N ASP A 550 -30.80 -14.12 -34.95
CA ASP A 550 -30.56 -14.75 -36.25
C ASP A 550 -29.04 -14.90 -36.48
N THR A 551 -28.55 -16.13 -36.33
CA THR A 551 -27.14 -16.48 -36.50
C THR A 551 -26.64 -16.31 -37.94
N LYS A 552 -27.54 -16.28 -38.93
CA LYS A 552 -27.20 -16.06 -40.35
C LYS A 552 -27.10 -14.58 -40.70
N LYS A 553 -27.75 -13.71 -39.93
CA LYS A 553 -27.71 -12.27 -40.15
C LYS A 553 -26.36 -11.72 -39.72
N THR A 554 -25.56 -11.25 -40.68
CA THR A 554 -24.24 -10.65 -40.46
C THR A 554 -24.15 -9.18 -40.90
N THR A 555 -25.17 -8.65 -41.59
CA THR A 555 -25.26 -7.24 -42.03
C THR A 555 -26.72 -6.77 -42.02
N GLY A 556 -26.95 -5.47 -42.27
CA GLY A 556 -28.29 -4.93 -42.46
C GLY A 556 -29.18 -4.97 -41.22
N PHE A 557 -28.58 -4.81 -40.03
CA PHE A 557 -29.32 -4.72 -38.77
C PHE A 557 -30.14 -3.44 -38.70
N THR A 558 -31.36 -3.54 -38.16
CA THR A 558 -32.12 -2.34 -37.80
C THR A 558 -31.34 -1.56 -36.74
N ARG A 559 -31.15 -0.26 -36.98
CA ARG A 559 -30.37 0.64 -36.13
C ARG A 559 -31.32 1.47 -35.27
N LEU A 560 -31.28 1.24 -33.96
CA LEU A 560 -32.20 1.85 -33.01
C LEU A 560 -31.47 2.85 -32.11
N GLY A 561 -32.12 4.01 -31.90
CA GLY A 561 -31.67 5.09 -31.01
C GLY A 561 -31.68 4.72 -29.53
N LYS A 562 -32.52 3.75 -29.16
CA LYS A 562 -32.83 3.27 -27.82
C LYS A 562 -33.20 1.78 -27.89
N PRO A 563 -33.14 1.02 -26.79
CA PRO A 563 -33.57 -0.38 -26.79
C PRO A 563 -35.06 -0.54 -27.13
N GLU A 564 -35.45 -1.72 -27.63
CA GLU A 564 -36.85 -2.06 -27.91
C GLU A 564 -37.69 -2.29 -26.64
N THR A 565 -37.03 -2.49 -25.50
CA THR A 565 -37.64 -2.83 -24.21
C THR A 565 -36.87 -2.16 -23.07
N ASP A 566 -37.58 -1.87 -21.98
CA ASP A 566 -36.99 -1.43 -20.71
C ASP A 566 -36.41 -2.61 -19.91
N ASP A 567 -36.65 -3.86 -20.32
CA ASP A 567 -36.02 -5.05 -19.73
C ASP A 567 -34.53 -5.10 -20.10
N LEU A 568 -33.69 -4.74 -19.13
CA LEU A 568 -32.24 -4.69 -19.27
C LEU A 568 -31.65 -6.04 -19.69
N SER A 569 -32.29 -7.17 -19.37
CA SER A 569 -31.81 -8.49 -19.77
C SER A 569 -31.95 -8.74 -21.27
N GLU A 570 -32.78 -7.95 -21.95
CA GLU A 570 -33.11 -8.08 -23.36
C GLU A 570 -32.62 -6.90 -24.21
N ILE A 571 -31.54 -6.24 -23.79
CA ILE A 571 -30.87 -5.21 -24.56
C ILE A 571 -29.83 -5.82 -25.50
N TYR A 572 -30.00 -5.58 -26.80
CA TYR A 572 -29.15 -6.10 -27.88
C TYR A 572 -28.48 -4.97 -28.65
N MET A 573 -27.19 -5.12 -28.91
CA MET A 573 -26.34 -4.10 -29.51
C MET A 573 -25.49 -4.66 -30.65
N ILE A 574 -25.28 -3.82 -31.65
CA ILE A 574 -24.34 -4.07 -32.74
C ILE A 574 -23.21 -3.05 -32.63
N VAL A 575 -21.98 -3.53 -32.78
CA VAL A 575 -20.81 -2.70 -32.99
C VAL A 575 -20.33 -2.96 -34.41
N GLU A 576 -20.20 -1.91 -35.22
CA GLU A 576 -19.71 -2.04 -36.59
C GLU A 576 -18.75 -0.90 -36.95
N GLY A 577 -17.79 -1.21 -37.83
CA GLY A 577 -16.72 -0.26 -38.11
C GLY A 577 -15.54 -0.87 -38.86
N PRO A 578 -14.51 -0.05 -39.16
CA PRO A 578 -13.21 -0.54 -39.61
C PRO A 578 -12.72 -1.74 -38.78
N ASN A 579 -12.03 -2.67 -39.44
CA ASN A 579 -11.57 -3.91 -38.80
C ASN A 579 -10.75 -3.69 -37.53
N ASP A 580 -9.87 -2.71 -37.51
CA ASP A 580 -8.99 -2.39 -36.38
C ASP A 580 -9.71 -1.67 -35.20
N SER A 581 -10.92 -1.16 -35.44
CA SER A 581 -11.79 -0.58 -34.42
C SER A 581 -12.70 -1.63 -33.78
N VAL A 582 -13.19 -2.61 -34.54
CA VAL A 582 -14.22 -3.55 -34.04
C VAL A 582 -13.69 -4.97 -33.80
N ALA A 583 -12.69 -5.44 -34.53
CA ALA A 583 -12.13 -6.76 -34.23
C ALA A 583 -11.46 -6.72 -32.86
N SER A 584 -11.94 -7.55 -31.93
CA SER A 584 -11.40 -7.59 -30.57
C SER A 584 -11.17 -9.02 -30.08
N THR A 585 -9.96 -9.28 -29.60
CA THR A 585 -9.54 -10.49 -28.90
C THR A 585 -9.97 -10.46 -27.43
N TYR A 586 -9.88 -9.29 -26.79
CA TYR A 586 -10.20 -9.06 -25.37
C TYR A 586 -11.52 -8.32 -25.17
N GLY A 587 -12.33 -8.23 -26.23
CA GLY A 587 -13.68 -7.64 -26.31
C GLY A 587 -13.82 -6.15 -26.00
N PHE A 588 -14.92 -5.75 -25.36
CA PHE A 588 -15.30 -4.36 -25.15
C PHE A 588 -15.78 -4.08 -23.72
N TYR A 589 -15.51 -2.86 -23.25
CA TYR A 589 -16.05 -2.34 -22.00
C TYR A 589 -16.35 -0.85 -22.13
N TRP A 590 -17.29 -0.34 -21.34
CA TRP A 590 -17.61 1.09 -21.26
C TRP A 590 -16.46 1.88 -20.65
N LEU A 591 -16.27 3.11 -21.13
CA LEU A 591 -15.50 4.12 -20.43
C LEU A 591 -16.48 5.16 -19.87
N GLY A 592 -16.88 4.96 -18.61
CA GLY A 592 -17.56 5.98 -17.82
C GLY A 592 -16.57 6.84 -17.04
N ASN A 593 -17.00 8.04 -16.61
CA ASN A 593 -16.18 8.92 -15.77
C ASN A 593 -15.80 8.26 -14.43
N ASP A 594 -16.65 7.37 -13.93
CA ASP A 594 -16.45 6.58 -12.72
C ASP A 594 -15.25 5.64 -12.81
N ARG A 595 -14.87 5.17 -14.01
CA ARG A 595 -13.76 4.21 -14.23
C ARG A 595 -12.38 4.86 -14.31
N ASN A 596 -12.32 6.18 -14.32
CA ASN A 596 -11.07 6.92 -14.29
C ASN A 596 -10.56 7.01 -12.85
N ILE A 597 -9.37 6.48 -12.60
CA ILE A 597 -8.76 6.43 -11.28
C ILE A 597 -7.46 7.23 -11.31
N PRO A 598 -7.47 8.48 -10.80
CA PRO A 598 -6.25 9.20 -10.50
C PRO A 598 -5.45 8.42 -9.45
N THR A 599 -4.18 8.11 -9.72
CA THR A 599 -3.36 7.35 -8.79
C THR A 599 -1.89 7.72 -8.80
N ASP A 600 -1.31 7.74 -7.60
CA ASP A 600 0.13 7.80 -7.37
C ASP A 600 0.79 6.41 -7.37
N PHE A 601 0.02 5.32 -7.46
CA PHE A 601 0.58 3.97 -7.65
C PHE A 601 1.43 3.89 -8.94
N TYR A 602 1.10 4.72 -9.94
CA TYR A 602 1.90 4.90 -11.14
C TYR A 602 3.33 5.40 -10.88
N TYR A 603 3.63 6.05 -9.76
CA TYR A 603 5.02 6.38 -9.39
C TYR A 603 5.64 5.36 -8.44
N ALA A 604 4.81 4.49 -7.86
CA ALA A 604 5.22 3.48 -6.88
C ALA A 604 5.77 2.20 -7.55
N SER A 605 5.20 1.77 -8.67
CA SER A 605 5.57 0.53 -9.37
C SER A 605 6.45 0.82 -10.60
N VAL A 606 7.77 0.75 -10.46
CA VAL A 606 8.73 1.28 -11.45
C VAL A 606 9.74 0.25 -11.98
N ASP A 607 9.80 -0.95 -11.40
CA ASP A 607 10.71 -2.01 -11.82
C ASP A 607 10.00 -3.36 -11.99
N GLY A 608 10.37 -4.13 -13.01
CA GLY A 608 9.69 -5.37 -13.37
C GLY A 608 9.86 -5.73 -14.84
N SER A 609 9.65 -7.02 -15.17
CA SER A 609 9.73 -7.50 -16.57
C SER A 609 8.66 -6.94 -17.50
N CYS A 610 7.63 -6.33 -16.94
CA CYS A 610 6.54 -5.66 -17.64
C CYS A 610 6.88 -4.23 -18.10
N TYR A 611 7.98 -3.66 -17.63
CA TYR A 611 8.36 -2.27 -17.91
C TYR A 611 9.54 -2.17 -18.88
N SER A 612 9.62 -1.03 -19.59
CA SER A 612 10.65 -0.77 -20.61
C SER A 612 10.69 -1.86 -21.69
N VAL A 613 9.54 -2.44 -22.02
CA VAL A 613 9.41 -3.44 -23.08
C VAL A 613 9.53 -2.72 -24.43
N PRO A 614 10.40 -3.17 -25.35
CA PRO A 614 10.56 -2.52 -26.66
C PRO A 614 9.23 -2.32 -27.40
N GLY A 615 9.00 -1.10 -27.89
CA GLY A 615 7.80 -0.73 -28.63
C GLY A 615 6.51 -0.61 -27.82
N ARG A 616 6.58 -0.59 -26.47
CA ARG A 616 5.40 -0.46 -25.59
C ARG A 616 5.60 0.64 -24.55
N TYR A 617 4.53 1.38 -24.25
CA TYR A 617 4.51 2.27 -23.09
C TYR A 617 4.22 1.47 -21.82
N ASP A 618 4.89 1.81 -20.72
CA ASP A 618 4.58 1.27 -19.39
C ASP A 618 3.09 1.57 -19.08
N PHE A 619 2.35 0.59 -18.54
CA PHE A 619 0.91 0.71 -18.23
C PHE A 619 -0.05 0.96 -19.42
N ASP A 620 0.45 1.30 -20.62
CA ASP A 620 -0.34 1.45 -21.85
C ASP A 620 0.36 0.72 -23.02
N PRO A 621 0.36 -0.61 -23.01
CA PRO A 621 1.15 -1.40 -23.97
C PRO A 621 0.67 -1.24 -25.42
N LEU A 622 -0.53 -0.68 -25.62
CA LEU A 622 -1.13 -0.43 -26.93
C LEU A 622 -0.84 0.98 -27.47
N GLY A 623 -0.29 1.89 -26.65
CA GLY A 623 -0.08 3.29 -27.02
C GLY A 623 -1.38 4.06 -27.24
N SER A 624 -2.47 3.62 -26.59
CA SER A 624 -3.83 4.13 -26.77
C SER A 624 -4.09 5.46 -26.04
N GLY A 625 -3.26 5.78 -25.04
CA GLY A 625 -3.49 6.87 -24.10
C GLY A 625 -4.31 6.46 -22.87
N LEU A 626 -4.78 5.21 -22.81
CA LEU A 626 -5.49 4.63 -21.67
C LEU A 626 -4.53 3.77 -20.86
N TYR A 627 -4.20 4.22 -19.65
CA TYR A 627 -3.26 3.53 -18.77
C TYR A 627 -3.99 2.57 -17.84
N GLY A 628 -3.37 1.45 -17.50
CA GLY A 628 -3.95 0.50 -16.54
C GLY A 628 -4.99 -0.44 -17.11
N MET A 629 -5.17 -0.46 -18.44
CA MET A 629 -6.09 -1.38 -19.09
C MET A 629 -5.84 -2.83 -18.63
N PHE A 630 -6.93 -3.54 -18.38
CA PHE A 630 -6.95 -4.93 -17.97
C PHE A 630 -7.66 -5.77 -19.03
N ALA A 631 -7.47 -7.08 -18.97
CA ALA A 631 -8.18 -8.05 -19.78
C ALA A 631 -8.55 -9.26 -18.94
N LEU A 632 -9.70 -9.86 -19.26
CA LEU A 632 -10.09 -11.14 -18.67
C LEU A 632 -9.23 -12.26 -19.24
N ASN A 633 -8.57 -13.02 -18.37
CA ASN A 633 -7.90 -14.24 -18.77
C ASN A 633 -8.97 -15.29 -19.17
N PRO A 634 -8.96 -15.78 -20.42
CA PRO A 634 -10.02 -16.66 -20.92
C PRO A 634 -10.06 -18.02 -20.22
N THR A 635 -8.94 -18.43 -19.60
CA THR A 635 -8.76 -19.71 -18.91
C THR A 635 -9.12 -19.60 -17.43
N THR A 636 -8.52 -18.65 -16.71
CA THR A 636 -8.72 -18.51 -15.25
C THR A 636 -9.99 -17.75 -14.90
N LYS A 637 -10.56 -17.01 -15.86
CA LYS A 637 -11.66 -16.06 -15.65
C LYS A 637 -11.32 -14.93 -14.66
N GLU A 638 -10.03 -14.68 -14.45
CA GLU A 638 -9.55 -13.58 -13.61
C GLU A 638 -9.17 -12.37 -14.47
N GLU A 639 -9.38 -11.17 -13.94
CA GLU A 639 -8.89 -9.95 -14.56
C GLU A 639 -7.38 -9.81 -14.34
N GLU A 640 -6.66 -9.60 -15.43
CA GLU A 640 -5.22 -9.43 -15.40
C GLU A 640 -4.82 -8.14 -16.14
N PRO A 641 -3.71 -7.50 -15.75
CA PRO A 641 -3.14 -6.39 -16.52
C PRO A 641 -2.99 -6.76 -17.99
N LEU A 642 -3.53 -5.94 -18.89
CA LEU A 642 -3.50 -6.23 -20.33
C LEU A 642 -2.05 -6.40 -20.78
N LEU A 643 -1.76 -7.52 -21.47
CA LEU A 643 -0.41 -7.88 -21.92
C LEU A 643 0.66 -7.88 -20.80
N ASN A 644 0.25 -8.14 -19.56
CA ASN A 644 1.12 -8.04 -18.38
C ASN A 644 1.82 -6.67 -18.31
N SER A 645 1.08 -5.59 -18.53
CA SER A 645 1.61 -4.22 -18.69
C SER A 645 2.07 -3.55 -17.41
N TYR A 646 1.68 -4.09 -16.25
CA TYR A 646 2.11 -3.63 -14.96
C TYR A 646 2.00 -4.75 -13.92
N LYS A 647 2.70 -4.57 -12.79
CA LYS A 647 2.57 -5.44 -11.62
C LYS A 647 1.71 -4.76 -10.55
N THR A 648 1.05 -5.56 -9.72
CA THR A 648 0.20 -5.12 -8.61
C THR A 648 0.99 -4.96 -7.30
N THR A 649 2.28 -4.63 -7.38
CA THR A 649 3.16 -4.43 -6.23
C THR A 649 3.96 -3.15 -6.41
N GLN A 650 4.31 -2.46 -5.34
CA GLN A 650 5.16 -1.27 -5.40
C GLN A 650 6.65 -1.56 -5.18
N ASP A 651 7.51 -0.71 -5.72
CA ASP A 651 8.96 -0.67 -5.52
C ASP A 651 9.40 0.48 -4.60
N ILE A 652 8.60 1.55 -4.58
CA ILE A 652 8.84 2.79 -3.85
C ILE A 652 7.57 3.11 -3.05
N TRP A 653 7.73 3.55 -1.81
CA TRP A 653 6.63 4.07 -1.00
C TRP A 653 6.38 5.52 -1.37
N VAL A 654 5.20 5.78 -1.92
CA VAL A 654 4.82 7.11 -2.42
C VAL A 654 3.80 7.76 -1.47
N GLY A 655 4.10 8.99 -1.07
CA GLY A 655 3.16 9.90 -0.42
C GLY A 655 3.11 11.24 -1.16
N ARG A 656 2.08 12.03 -0.91
CA ARG A 656 1.86 13.33 -1.54
C ARG A 656 1.60 14.42 -0.50
N ALA A 657 2.15 15.59 -0.71
CA ALA A 657 1.77 16.85 -0.08
C ALA A 657 1.00 17.65 -1.13
N PRO A 658 -0.35 17.65 -1.13
CA PRO A 658 -1.18 18.24 -2.18
C PRO A 658 -1.25 19.77 -2.05
N ILE A 659 -0.10 20.44 -2.19
CA ILE A 659 0.05 21.89 -1.99
C ILE A 659 -0.16 22.64 -3.30
N THR A 660 -0.72 23.84 -3.20
CA THR A 660 -0.96 24.78 -4.31
C THR A 660 -0.32 26.15 -4.06
N SER A 661 0.37 26.31 -2.93
CA SER A 661 1.10 27.53 -2.55
C SER A 661 2.30 27.23 -1.63
N GLY A 662 3.25 28.16 -1.54
CA GLY A 662 4.35 28.07 -0.58
C GLY A 662 3.89 28.05 0.88
N ALA A 663 2.78 28.70 1.21
CA ALA A 663 2.21 28.71 2.56
C ALA A 663 1.67 27.34 2.98
N GLU A 664 1.02 26.62 2.07
CA GLU A 664 0.57 25.24 2.32
C GLU A 664 1.76 24.27 2.43
N ALA A 665 2.82 24.48 1.63
CA ALA A 665 4.07 23.72 1.77
C ALA A 665 4.71 23.96 3.15
N ALA A 666 4.73 25.20 3.64
CA ALA A 666 5.19 25.53 4.98
C ALA A 666 4.36 24.78 6.04
N ALA A 667 3.02 24.87 5.96
CA ALA A 667 2.10 24.23 6.88
C ALA A 667 2.26 22.71 6.94
N PHE A 668 2.34 22.05 5.77
CA PHE A 668 2.58 20.60 5.68
C PHE A 668 3.90 20.21 6.35
N VAL A 669 5.00 20.89 6.01
CA VAL A 669 6.34 20.61 6.55
C VAL A 669 6.41 20.89 8.05
N ASP A 670 5.81 21.99 8.52
CA ASP A 670 5.78 22.34 9.94
C ASP A 670 5.08 21.25 10.78
N LYS A 671 4.00 20.67 10.26
CA LYS A 671 3.30 19.55 10.92
C LYS A 671 4.16 18.29 10.99
N VAL A 672 4.86 17.93 9.92
CA VAL A 672 5.78 16.77 9.90
C VAL A 672 6.92 16.97 10.90
N LEU A 673 7.56 18.14 10.89
CA LEU A 673 8.64 18.48 11.83
C LEU A 673 8.15 18.47 13.29
N ALA A 674 6.95 19.01 13.55
CA ALA A 674 6.36 19.00 14.89
C ALA A 674 6.06 17.58 15.37
N TYR A 675 5.45 16.74 14.52
CA TYR A 675 5.11 15.36 14.86
C TYR A 675 6.37 14.52 15.11
N GLU A 676 7.36 14.56 14.21
CA GLU A 676 8.60 13.80 14.36
C GLU A 676 9.49 14.37 15.48
N GLY A 677 9.41 15.68 15.71
CA GLY A 677 10.21 16.42 16.68
C GLY A 677 9.79 16.18 18.12
N LEU A 678 8.48 16.15 18.39
CA LEU A 678 7.88 16.07 19.73
C LEU A 678 8.72 16.84 20.77
N THR A 679 8.78 18.17 20.64
CA THR A 679 9.54 19.00 21.57
C THR A 679 9.02 18.79 22.99
N ILE A 680 9.97 18.47 23.88
CA ILE A 680 9.84 17.63 25.08
C ILE A 680 8.88 18.16 26.16
N ASN A 681 8.33 19.37 26.02
CA ASN A 681 7.65 20.10 27.10
C ASN A 681 6.19 20.49 26.80
N ASN A 682 5.52 19.80 25.87
CA ASN A 682 4.10 20.06 25.62
C ASN A 682 3.21 18.91 26.14
N PRO A 683 2.62 19.03 27.34
CA PRO A 683 1.70 18.04 27.89
C PRO A 683 0.49 17.75 26.99
N ALA A 684 0.01 18.72 26.22
CA ALA A 684 -1.11 18.52 25.29
C ALA A 684 -0.71 17.64 24.09
N ALA A 685 0.52 17.78 23.58
CA ALA A 685 1.06 16.91 22.54
C ALA A 685 1.22 15.46 23.05
N GLU A 686 1.75 15.30 24.27
CA GLU A 686 1.91 13.97 24.89
C GLU A 686 0.56 13.31 25.20
N GLN A 687 -0.43 14.09 25.65
CA GLN A 687 -1.79 13.59 25.85
C GLN A 687 -2.47 13.22 24.52
N SER A 688 -2.20 13.97 23.46
CA SER A 688 -2.71 13.67 22.12
C SER A 688 -2.25 12.29 21.67
N LEU A 689 -0.96 11.94 21.88
CA LEU A 689 -0.39 10.62 21.57
C LEU A 689 -1.11 9.46 22.25
N LYS A 690 -1.78 9.68 23.39
CA LYS A 690 -2.51 8.62 24.11
C LYS A 690 -3.91 8.38 23.55
N THR A 691 -4.36 9.18 22.58
CA THR A 691 -5.77 9.25 22.20
C THR A 691 -6.04 8.69 20.82
N MET A 692 -6.93 7.70 20.76
CA MET A 692 -7.50 7.15 19.53
C MET A 692 -8.97 7.54 19.42
N VAL A 693 -9.37 8.02 18.24
CA VAL A 693 -10.75 8.43 17.95
C VAL A 693 -11.28 7.57 16.81
N PHE A 694 -12.47 7.00 17.01
CA PHE A 694 -13.20 6.21 16.02
C PHE A 694 -14.53 6.89 15.73
N ALA A 695 -14.81 7.14 14.45
CA ALA A 695 -16.10 7.63 14.00
C ALA A 695 -16.66 6.69 12.92
N ALA A 696 -17.94 6.35 13.05
CA ALA A 696 -18.63 5.47 12.12
C ALA A 696 -20.00 6.05 11.76
N ASP A 697 -20.22 6.30 10.47
CA ASP A 697 -21.50 6.78 9.93
C ASP A 697 -22.40 5.60 9.56
N TYR A 698 -23.68 5.90 9.27
CA TYR A 698 -24.61 4.94 8.73
C TYR A 698 -24.20 4.49 7.30
N PHE A 699 -24.17 3.20 6.98
CA PHE A 699 -23.88 2.68 5.63
C PHE A 699 -25.15 2.30 4.85
N GLY A 700 -26.22 1.85 5.51
CA GLY A 700 -27.47 1.50 4.82
C GLY A 700 -28.70 1.16 5.68
N GLY A 701 -28.60 1.25 7.02
CA GLY A 701 -29.58 0.67 7.95
C GLY A 701 -30.75 1.54 8.41
N VAL A 702 -30.81 2.83 8.07
CA VAL A 702 -31.79 3.75 8.68
C VAL A 702 -32.92 4.15 7.75
N VAL A 703 -34.14 4.09 8.27
CA VAL A 703 -35.31 4.69 7.63
C VAL A 703 -35.69 5.96 8.39
N ASN A 704 -35.68 7.07 7.66
CA ASN A 704 -36.03 8.39 8.17
C ASN A 704 -37.53 8.67 7.93
N TYR A 705 -38.18 9.23 8.94
CA TYR A 705 -39.58 9.65 8.90
C TYR A 705 -39.69 11.13 9.22
N TRP A 706 -40.51 11.84 8.45
CA TRP A 706 -40.70 13.29 8.55
C TRP A 706 -42.13 13.66 8.97
N PRO A 707 -42.36 14.85 9.56
CA PRO A 707 -43.70 15.33 9.87
C PRO A 707 -44.62 15.37 8.64
N ASP A 708 -45.85 14.87 8.79
CA ASP A 708 -46.93 15.05 7.82
C ASP A 708 -47.58 16.43 8.04
N ASN A 709 -47.43 17.31 7.04
CA ASN A 709 -47.97 18.67 7.07
C ASN A 709 -49.41 18.77 6.51
N SER A 710 -50.05 17.65 6.15
CA SER A 710 -51.42 17.62 5.61
C SER A 710 -52.51 17.92 6.65
N GLY A 711 -52.15 17.94 7.94
CA GLY A 711 -53.09 18.16 9.05
C GLY A 711 -53.96 16.95 9.39
N LYS A 712 -53.74 15.80 8.73
CA LYS A 712 -54.45 14.54 9.00
C LYS A 712 -53.91 13.86 10.24
N GLU A 713 -54.81 13.25 11.02
CA GLU A 713 -54.47 12.54 12.25
C GLU A 713 -53.67 11.25 12.00
N ASN A 714 -53.92 10.60 10.86
CA ASN A 714 -53.24 9.37 10.44
C ASN A 714 -52.41 9.66 9.17
N PRO A 715 -51.15 9.21 9.09
CA PRO A 715 -50.31 9.45 7.93
C PRO A 715 -50.78 8.64 6.71
N GLU A 716 -50.88 9.29 5.55
CA GLU A 716 -51.36 8.64 4.32
C GLU A 716 -50.28 7.85 3.58
N LYS A 717 -49.01 8.13 3.86
CA LYS A 717 -47.85 7.53 3.17
C LYS A 717 -46.80 7.06 4.17
N GLU A 718 -46.14 5.97 3.81
CA GLU A 718 -44.91 5.52 4.45
C GLU A 718 -43.81 6.60 4.40
N GLY A 719 -43.00 6.69 5.46
CA GLY A 719 -41.95 7.72 5.58
C GLY A 719 -42.44 9.06 6.17
N LEU A 720 -43.71 9.16 6.55
CA LEU A 720 -44.29 10.31 7.24
C LEU A 720 -44.86 9.93 8.62
N PHE A 721 -44.98 10.90 9.52
CA PHE A 721 -45.68 10.77 10.79
C PHE A 721 -46.60 11.95 11.09
N SER A 722 -47.77 11.66 11.66
CA SER A 722 -48.76 12.67 12.08
C SER A 722 -48.71 12.88 13.58
N VAL A 723 -48.92 14.12 14.03
CA VAL A 723 -49.01 14.47 15.45
C VAL A 723 -50.46 14.73 15.83
N THR A 724 -51.02 13.86 16.68
CA THR A 724 -52.35 14.04 17.24
C THR A 724 -52.24 14.92 18.49
N LYS A 725 -52.71 16.17 18.38
CA LYS A 725 -52.80 17.09 19.52
C LYS A 725 -54.03 16.76 20.35
N LYS A 726 -53.85 16.47 21.64
CA LYS A 726 -54.96 16.24 22.59
C LYS A 726 -55.15 17.46 23.50
N THR A 727 -56.29 17.52 24.17
CA THR A 727 -56.67 18.61 25.09
C THR A 727 -55.69 18.81 26.25
N SER A 728 -54.93 17.79 26.62
CA SER A 728 -53.77 17.90 27.51
C SER A 728 -52.47 17.74 26.71
N PRO A 729 -51.52 18.70 26.81
CA PRO A 729 -50.14 18.58 26.33
C PRO A 729 -49.44 17.25 26.59
N ALA A 730 -49.68 16.65 27.76
CA ALA A 730 -49.09 15.37 28.18
C ALA A 730 -49.74 14.14 27.50
N ALA A 731 -50.83 14.35 26.76
CA ALA A 731 -51.59 13.30 26.07
C ALA A 731 -51.40 13.32 24.54
N ASN A 732 -50.53 14.19 24.02
CA ASN A 732 -50.18 14.19 22.60
C ASN A 732 -49.58 12.84 22.18
N SER A 733 -49.92 12.40 20.97
CA SER A 733 -49.36 11.17 20.39
C SER A 733 -48.88 11.38 18.95
N ILE A 734 -47.96 10.55 18.52
CA ILE A 734 -47.45 10.51 17.15
C ILE A 734 -47.89 9.21 16.52
N ARG A 735 -48.56 9.26 15.37
CA ARG A 735 -48.96 8.07 14.61
C ARG A 735 -48.10 7.93 13.37
N MET A 736 -47.65 6.71 13.11
CA MET A 736 -46.71 6.41 12.02
C MET A 736 -47.09 5.14 11.28
N ARG A 737 -46.87 5.14 9.97
CA ARG A 737 -46.82 3.93 9.17
C ARG A 737 -45.35 3.60 8.85
N LEU A 738 -44.86 2.54 9.47
CA LEU A 738 -43.50 2.04 9.31
C LEU A 738 -43.27 1.51 7.91
N ARG A 739 -42.11 1.86 7.36
CA ARG A 739 -41.52 1.26 6.16
C ARG A 739 -40.30 0.47 6.59
N LEU A 740 -40.49 -0.82 6.85
CA LEU A 740 -39.40 -1.73 7.17
C LEU A 740 -38.81 -2.23 5.84
N LEU A 741 -37.58 -1.83 5.53
CA LEU A 741 -36.90 -2.27 4.32
C LEU A 741 -36.23 -3.64 4.58
N PRO A 742 -36.38 -4.64 3.71
CA PRO A 742 -35.66 -5.90 3.85
C PRO A 742 -34.14 -5.71 3.96
N ALA A 743 -33.61 -4.67 3.31
CA ALA A 743 -32.18 -4.33 3.30
C ALA A 743 -31.65 -3.81 4.64
N THR A 744 -32.51 -3.32 5.54
CA THR A 744 -32.07 -2.84 6.86
C THR A 744 -32.01 -3.98 7.89
N GLY A 745 -32.48 -5.19 7.56
CA GLY A 745 -32.64 -6.28 8.53
C GLY A 745 -33.76 -6.05 9.56
N ALA A 746 -34.37 -4.87 9.55
CA ALA A 746 -35.51 -4.54 10.40
C ALA A 746 -36.74 -5.32 9.92
N SER A 747 -37.30 -6.13 10.81
CA SER A 747 -38.44 -7.01 10.56
C SER A 747 -39.33 -7.10 11.80
N LEU A 748 -40.57 -7.51 11.60
CA LEU A 748 -41.48 -7.83 12.69
C LEU A 748 -41.33 -9.31 13.00
N GLU A 749 -40.68 -9.66 14.11
CA GLU A 749 -40.64 -11.05 14.57
C GLU A 749 -41.98 -11.50 15.17
N SER A 750 -42.26 -12.80 15.12
CA SER A 750 -43.45 -13.40 15.76
C SER A 750 -43.40 -13.36 17.30
N SER A 751 -42.28 -12.91 17.88
CA SER A 751 -41.93 -12.95 19.30
C SER A 751 -42.32 -11.70 20.10
N PHE A 752 -43.23 -10.85 19.58
CA PHE A 752 -43.69 -9.59 20.21
C PHE A 752 -42.65 -8.48 20.38
N THR A 753 -41.37 -8.72 20.05
CA THR A 753 -40.30 -7.75 20.28
C THR A 753 -39.82 -7.19 18.94
N PRO A 754 -39.86 -5.86 18.72
CA PRO A 754 -39.28 -5.27 17.52
C PRO A 754 -37.77 -5.52 17.49
N ASN A 755 -37.26 -5.93 16.34
CA ASN A 755 -35.83 -6.13 16.09
C ASN A 755 -35.13 -4.83 15.65
N PHE A 756 -35.77 -3.68 15.88
CA PHE A 756 -35.28 -2.35 15.55
C PHE A 756 -35.38 -1.41 16.76
N ASN A 757 -34.53 -0.39 16.77
CA ASN A 757 -34.58 0.77 17.64
C ASN A 757 -35.39 1.88 16.96
N LEU A 758 -36.21 2.58 17.75
CA LEU A 758 -36.93 3.77 17.31
C LEU A 758 -36.38 4.97 18.08
N LYS A 759 -35.96 6.03 17.38
CA LYS A 759 -35.45 7.24 18.03
C LYS A 759 -36.04 8.50 17.41
N ALA A 760 -36.35 9.48 18.27
CA ALA A 760 -36.60 10.84 17.84
C ALA A 760 -35.24 11.56 17.71
N PHE A 761 -34.96 12.04 16.50
CA PHE A 761 -33.68 12.67 16.15
C PHE A 761 -33.84 14.18 16.24
N TYR A 762 -33.03 14.83 17.08
CA TYR A 762 -32.93 16.29 17.18
C TYR A 762 -31.54 16.76 16.70
N VAL A 763 -31.37 18.08 16.58
CA VAL A 763 -30.09 18.68 16.16
C VAL A 763 -28.96 18.36 17.15
N ASP A 764 -29.27 18.37 18.45
CA ASP A 764 -28.31 18.28 19.56
C ASP A 764 -28.39 16.97 20.36
N LYS A 765 -29.46 16.17 20.18
CA LYS A 765 -29.69 14.94 20.94
C LYS A 765 -30.53 13.92 20.18
N ASP A 766 -30.43 12.67 20.61
CA ASP A 766 -31.36 11.60 20.26
C ASP A 766 -32.17 11.18 21.48
N LEU A 767 -33.45 10.90 21.27
CA LEU A 767 -34.32 10.34 22.29
C LEU A 767 -34.77 8.94 21.86
N LEU A 768 -34.24 7.92 22.52
CA LEU A 768 -34.63 6.53 22.28
C LEU A 768 -36.07 6.29 22.79
N ILE A 769 -36.87 5.64 21.96
CA ILE A 769 -38.30 5.40 22.20
C ILE A 769 -38.49 3.89 22.35
N PRO A 770 -38.53 3.35 23.58
CA PRO A 770 -38.70 1.92 23.79
C PRO A 770 -40.09 1.43 23.40
N TYR A 771 -40.15 0.18 22.93
CA TYR A 771 -41.41 -0.56 22.85
C TYR A 771 -41.88 -0.93 24.26
N ASN A 772 -43.05 -0.46 24.67
CA ASN A 772 -43.62 -0.79 25.98
C ASN A 772 -45.16 -0.78 25.91
N PRO A 773 -45.81 -1.95 25.79
CA PRO A 773 -47.25 -2.03 25.66
C PRO A 773 -48.02 -2.03 27.00
N ILE A 774 -47.34 -2.05 28.16
CA ILE A 774 -47.96 -2.40 29.47
C ILE A 774 -48.06 -1.21 30.44
N SER A 775 -47.15 -0.23 30.37
CA SER A 775 -46.99 0.77 31.44
C SER A 775 -47.64 2.14 31.14
N GLN A 776 -47.98 2.90 32.20
CA GLN A 776 -48.50 4.28 32.14
C GLN A 776 -47.48 5.36 32.56
N ILE A 777 -46.16 5.08 32.52
CA ILE A 777 -45.08 6.07 32.81
C ILE A 777 -45.16 7.31 31.90
N GLU A 778 -44.77 8.50 32.37
CA GLU A 778 -44.76 9.78 31.63
C GLU A 778 -43.69 9.91 30.51
N SER A 779 -42.90 8.85 30.23
CA SER A 779 -41.80 8.90 29.25
C SER A 779 -42.22 8.41 27.85
N PRO A 780 -41.56 8.89 26.77
CA PRO A 780 -41.83 8.45 25.40
C PRO A 780 -41.72 6.94 25.21
N ARG A 781 -42.71 6.35 24.54
CA ARG A 781 -42.78 4.92 24.20
C ARG A 781 -43.66 4.66 23.00
N PHE A 782 -43.44 3.55 22.30
CA PHE A 782 -44.32 3.15 21.20
C PHE A 782 -44.99 1.80 21.43
N TYR A 783 -46.11 1.60 20.76
CA TYR A 783 -46.84 0.34 20.65
C TYR A 783 -47.46 0.18 19.26
N PHE A 784 -47.78 -1.06 18.89
CA PHE A 784 -48.40 -1.40 17.61
C PHE A 784 -49.91 -1.13 17.63
N MET A 785 -50.42 -0.73 16.47
CA MET A 785 -51.81 -0.36 16.20
C MET A 785 -52.37 -1.25 15.09
N ASP A 786 -53.69 -1.31 14.97
CA ASP A 786 -54.34 -1.90 13.79
C ASP A 786 -54.19 -0.99 12.55
N GLU A 787 -54.55 -1.50 11.38
CA GLU A 787 -54.44 -0.77 10.11
C GLU A 787 -55.35 0.48 10.02
N THR A 788 -56.33 0.59 10.92
CA THR A 788 -57.24 1.74 11.01
C THR A 788 -56.81 2.79 12.04
N PHE A 789 -55.73 2.55 12.79
CA PHE A 789 -55.29 3.34 13.96
C PHE A 789 -56.36 3.49 15.06
N SER A 790 -57.34 2.57 15.12
CA SER A 790 -58.44 2.62 16.09
C SER A 790 -58.15 1.80 17.35
N GLN A 791 -57.33 0.76 17.26
CA GLN A 791 -57.07 -0.19 18.35
C GLN A 791 -55.59 -0.47 18.54
N LYS A 792 -55.18 -0.62 19.80
CA LYS A 792 -53.84 -1.09 20.17
C LYS A 792 -53.79 -2.60 20.06
N VAL A 793 -52.78 -3.14 19.41
CA VAL A 793 -52.63 -4.59 19.19
C VAL A 793 -51.57 -5.15 20.13
N VAL A 794 -51.93 -6.20 20.87
CA VAL A 794 -51.05 -6.86 21.87
C VAL A 794 -50.66 -8.28 21.49
N ASP A 795 -51.28 -8.86 20.45
CA ASP A 795 -51.12 -10.25 19.99
C ASP A 795 -50.41 -10.38 18.62
N LYS A 796 -50.14 -9.26 17.94
CA LYS A 796 -49.35 -9.22 16.71
C LYS A 796 -48.69 -7.85 16.47
N ALA A 797 -47.45 -7.84 15.96
CA ALA A 797 -46.81 -6.63 15.47
C ALA A 797 -47.34 -6.23 14.09
N THR A 798 -47.51 -4.93 13.85
CA THR A 798 -47.98 -4.35 12.58
C THR A 798 -47.05 -3.23 12.11
N ASN A 799 -47.27 -2.73 10.90
CA ASN A 799 -46.55 -1.55 10.40
C ASN A 799 -47.15 -0.23 10.93
N PHE A 800 -48.16 -0.28 11.78
CA PHE A 800 -48.85 0.91 12.29
C PHE A 800 -48.48 1.07 13.76
N ILE A 801 -47.92 2.22 14.14
CA ILE A 801 -47.52 2.47 15.53
C ILE A 801 -48.05 3.80 16.03
N GLU A 802 -48.26 3.88 17.35
CA GLU A 802 -48.49 5.13 18.05
C GLU A 802 -47.42 5.32 19.13
N ILE A 803 -46.85 6.52 19.18
CA ILE A 803 -45.88 6.95 20.19
C ILE A 803 -46.60 7.88 21.16
N THR A 804 -46.47 7.61 22.45
CA THR A 804 -47.09 8.39 23.55
C THR A 804 -46.05 8.84 24.55
N GLY A 805 -46.38 9.82 25.40
CA GLY A 805 -45.49 10.29 26.48
C GLY A 805 -44.59 11.47 26.08
N PHE A 806 -44.91 12.19 25.00
CA PHE A 806 -44.27 13.47 24.68
C PHE A 806 -44.99 14.62 25.41
N THR A 807 -44.33 15.28 26.35
CA THR A 807 -44.80 16.58 26.89
C THR A 807 -44.35 17.70 25.94
N THR A 808 -45.09 18.82 25.87
CA THR A 808 -45.09 19.82 24.77
C THR A 808 -43.81 20.57 24.40
N THR A 809 -42.62 20.15 24.84
CA THR A 809 -41.36 20.78 24.41
C THR A 809 -40.75 20.03 23.23
N THR A 810 -41.21 20.45 22.05
CA THR A 810 -40.72 20.19 20.67
C THR A 810 -41.06 18.83 20.05
N GLN A 811 -42.05 18.85 19.16
CA GLN A 811 -42.28 17.83 18.14
C GLN A 811 -40.94 17.41 17.52
N PRO A 812 -40.63 16.11 17.41
CA PRO A 812 -39.38 15.69 16.82
C PRO A 812 -39.33 16.17 15.36
N PRO A 813 -38.22 16.75 14.88
CA PRO A 813 -38.09 17.15 13.48
C PRO A 813 -37.99 15.93 12.57
N GLN A 814 -37.52 14.80 13.11
CA GLN A 814 -37.36 13.55 12.40
C GLN A 814 -37.47 12.38 13.39
N ILE A 815 -38.05 11.27 12.95
CA ILE A 815 -38.01 9.98 13.65
C ILE A 815 -37.22 9.00 12.79
N GLN A 816 -36.41 8.16 13.41
CA GLN A 816 -35.58 7.17 12.72
C GLN A 816 -35.85 5.77 13.27
N THR A 817 -35.92 4.80 12.36
CA THR A 817 -35.80 3.38 12.71
C THR A 817 -34.44 2.86 12.28
N ASP A 818 -33.81 2.12 13.17
CA ASP A 818 -32.48 1.53 13.01
C ASP A 818 -32.54 0.06 13.44
N ALA A 819 -31.89 -0.87 12.74
CA ALA A 819 -31.95 -2.27 13.14
C ALA A 819 -31.14 -2.52 14.42
N LYS A 820 -31.50 -3.55 15.19
CA LYS A 820 -30.69 -3.99 16.33
C LYS A 820 -29.46 -4.76 15.85
N GLY A 821 -28.35 -4.60 16.57
CA GLY A 821 -27.02 -5.04 16.18
C GLY A 821 -26.23 -3.93 15.47
N LEU A 822 -24.90 -3.98 15.59
CA LEU A 822 -24.03 -3.06 14.87
C LEU A 822 -24.14 -3.30 13.36
N GLU A 823 -24.41 -2.25 12.59
CA GLU A 823 -24.32 -2.34 11.14
C GLU A 823 -22.86 -2.26 10.66
N PHE A 824 -22.64 -2.54 9.38
CA PHE A 824 -21.34 -2.63 8.71
C PHE A 824 -20.27 -1.65 9.22
N ALA A 825 -20.49 -0.33 9.13
CA ALA A 825 -19.46 0.66 9.47
C ALA A 825 -19.13 0.69 10.98
N ALA A 826 -20.14 0.62 11.84
CA ALA A 826 -19.93 0.60 13.30
C ALA A 826 -19.31 -0.73 13.76
N PHE A 827 -19.67 -1.85 13.12
CA PHE A 827 -19.06 -3.16 13.34
C PHE A 827 -17.57 -3.16 12.95
N GLU A 828 -17.23 -2.61 11.79
CA GLU A 828 -15.84 -2.49 11.34
C GLU A 828 -15.03 -1.57 12.26
N ALA A 829 -15.60 -0.43 12.65
CA ALA A 829 -14.96 0.49 13.59
C ALA A 829 -14.70 -0.18 14.94
N GLU A 830 -15.64 -0.98 15.46
CA GLU A 830 -15.43 -1.74 16.71
C GLU A 830 -14.38 -2.82 16.58
N THR A 831 -14.36 -3.53 15.46
CA THR A 831 -13.36 -4.56 15.18
C THR A 831 -11.96 -3.92 15.15
N LYS A 832 -11.81 -2.78 14.46
CA LYS A 832 -10.58 -2.00 14.41
C LYS A 832 -10.18 -1.45 15.77
N ARG A 833 -11.12 -0.89 16.53
CA ARG A 833 -10.85 -0.36 17.88
C ARG A 833 -10.26 -1.41 18.81
N LYS A 834 -10.88 -2.60 18.88
CA LYS A 834 -10.40 -3.70 19.73
C LYS A 834 -8.98 -4.11 19.32
N LEU A 835 -8.76 -4.29 18.02
CA LEU A 835 -7.44 -4.60 17.46
C LEU A 835 -6.39 -3.53 17.82
N MET A 836 -6.70 -2.26 17.60
CA MET A 836 -5.78 -1.14 17.86
C MET A 836 -5.50 -0.97 19.35
N GLN A 837 -6.49 -1.17 20.22
CA GLN A 837 -6.28 -1.13 21.66
C GLN A 837 -5.26 -2.19 22.13
N ASP A 838 -5.32 -3.38 21.54
CA ASP A 838 -4.37 -4.45 21.82
C ASP A 838 -2.97 -4.17 21.24
N MET A 839 -2.89 -3.54 20.07
CA MET A 839 -1.62 -3.21 19.39
C MET A 839 -0.91 -1.99 20.00
N PHE A 840 -1.65 -1.05 20.59
CA PHE A 840 -1.13 0.18 21.16
C PHE A 840 -1.55 0.34 22.63
N PRO A 841 -1.01 -0.49 23.54
CA PRO A 841 -1.44 -0.55 24.94
C PRO A 841 -1.25 0.77 25.71
N ASP A 842 -0.31 1.63 25.27
CA ASP A 842 -0.08 2.94 25.88
C ASP A 842 -1.06 4.02 25.42
N PHE A 843 -1.87 3.75 24.38
CA PHE A 843 -2.86 4.68 23.83
C PHE A 843 -4.20 4.45 24.52
N THR A 844 -4.24 4.80 25.80
CA THR A 844 -5.31 4.40 26.72
C THR A 844 -6.62 5.20 26.58
N THR A 845 -6.60 6.34 25.87
CA THR A 845 -7.79 7.19 25.73
C THR A 845 -8.50 6.86 24.43
N ILE A 846 -9.71 6.30 24.50
CA ILE A 846 -10.51 5.94 23.34
C ILE A 846 -11.77 6.81 23.31
N ARG A 847 -12.01 7.48 22.18
CA ARG A 847 -13.26 8.23 21.94
C ARG A 847 -13.99 7.58 20.76
N ARG A 848 -15.29 7.33 20.92
CA ARG A 848 -16.11 6.59 19.96
C ARG A 848 -17.33 7.43 19.61
N TYR A 849 -17.55 7.71 18.33
CA TYR A 849 -18.64 8.53 17.81
C TYR A 849 -19.37 7.79 16.70
N TYR A 850 -20.45 7.08 17.02
CA TYR A 850 -21.13 6.20 16.06
C TYR A 850 -22.56 6.67 15.80
N ALA A 851 -23.03 6.44 14.58
CA ALA A 851 -24.42 6.61 14.24
C ALA A 851 -25.29 5.59 15.03
N ASP A 852 -24.84 4.33 15.11
CA ASP A 852 -25.43 3.18 15.83
C ASP A 852 -25.02 3.10 17.31
N TYR A 853 -24.71 4.22 17.96
CA TYR A 853 -24.11 4.21 19.30
C TYR A 853 -24.92 3.44 20.36
N THR A 854 -26.25 3.31 20.16
CA THR A 854 -27.18 2.63 21.06
C THR A 854 -26.83 1.17 21.31
N GLU A 855 -26.22 0.50 20.33
CA GLU A 855 -25.78 -0.91 20.43
C GLU A 855 -24.53 -1.09 21.30
N THR A 856 -23.86 0.01 21.64
CA THR A 856 -22.59 -0.01 22.38
C THR A 856 -22.69 0.57 23.78
N LEU A 857 -23.89 0.88 24.26
CA LEU A 857 -24.11 1.51 25.57
C LEU A 857 -23.63 0.65 26.75
N ALA A 858 -23.51 -0.66 26.57
CA ALA A 858 -23.01 -1.60 27.57
C ALA A 858 -21.48 -1.71 27.63
N GLU A 859 -20.75 -1.11 26.69
CA GLU A 859 -19.28 -1.13 26.68
C GLU A 859 -18.71 -0.21 27.79
N PRO A 860 -17.55 -0.53 28.39
CA PRO A 860 -16.95 0.26 29.48
C PRO A 860 -16.71 1.74 29.15
N GLN A 861 -16.46 2.05 27.87
CA GLN A 861 -16.44 3.41 27.33
C GLN A 861 -17.45 3.48 26.18
N PRO A 862 -18.75 3.74 26.46
CA PRO A 862 -19.80 3.63 25.46
C PRO A 862 -19.58 4.64 24.32
N ALA A 863 -20.01 4.31 23.11
CA ALA A 863 -19.97 5.27 22.03
C ALA A 863 -20.96 6.42 22.27
N LEU A 864 -20.56 7.61 21.86
CA LEU A 864 -21.42 8.78 21.79
C LEU A 864 -22.09 8.83 20.42
N PRO A 865 -23.26 9.49 20.30
CA PRO A 865 -23.87 9.75 19.00
C PRO A 865 -22.89 10.50 18.11
N LEU A 866 -22.76 10.05 16.85
CA LEU A 866 -22.01 10.79 15.84
C LEU A 866 -22.67 12.15 15.63
N ARG A 867 -21.92 13.24 15.88
CA ARG A 867 -22.34 14.63 15.68
C ARG A 867 -21.12 15.44 15.30
N THR A 868 -21.24 16.33 14.31
CA THR A 868 -20.13 17.17 13.83
C THR A 868 -19.43 17.90 14.98
N GLN A 869 -20.17 18.61 15.84
CA GLN A 869 -19.58 19.40 16.91
C GLN A 869 -18.92 18.53 17.99
N SER A 870 -19.53 17.42 18.38
CA SER A 870 -18.99 16.50 19.38
C SER A 870 -17.72 15.82 18.87
N LEU A 871 -17.71 15.39 17.61
CA LEU A 871 -16.55 14.81 16.95
C LEU A 871 -15.42 15.83 16.80
N LEU A 872 -15.72 17.05 16.32
CA LEU A 872 -14.74 18.14 16.23
C LEU A 872 -14.10 18.48 17.57
N THR A 873 -14.92 18.55 18.62
CA THR A 873 -14.45 18.79 20.00
C THR A 873 -13.55 17.64 20.45
N GLY A 874 -13.98 16.39 20.21
CA GLY A 874 -13.21 15.19 20.50
C GLY A 874 -11.87 15.14 19.75
N ILE A 875 -11.82 15.58 18.50
CA ILE A 875 -10.56 15.65 17.75
C ILE A 875 -9.65 16.75 18.33
N SER A 876 -10.22 17.93 18.56
CA SER A 876 -9.51 19.14 18.98
C SER A 876 -8.94 19.06 20.40
N GLN A 877 -9.53 18.24 21.28
CA GLN A 877 -9.01 17.95 22.62
C GLN A 877 -7.71 17.12 22.64
N GLY A 878 -7.17 16.78 21.47
CA GLY A 878 -5.97 15.98 21.30
C GLY A 878 -6.32 14.59 20.80
N THR A 879 -5.75 14.23 19.65
CA THR A 879 -5.92 12.96 18.96
C THR A 879 -4.58 12.55 18.36
N HIS A 880 -4.27 11.26 18.39
CA HIS A 880 -3.13 10.69 17.68
C HIS A 880 -3.58 9.97 16.42
N PHE A 881 -4.52 9.03 16.58
CA PHE A 881 -5.08 8.24 15.48
C PHE A 881 -6.58 8.55 15.35
N LEU A 882 -6.99 8.86 14.13
CA LEU A 882 -8.38 9.14 13.78
C LEU A 882 -8.81 8.14 12.71
N SER A 883 -9.70 7.21 13.07
CA SER A 883 -10.33 6.26 12.14
C SER A 883 -11.74 6.76 11.82
N LEU A 884 -12.00 6.99 10.54
CA LEU A 884 -13.29 7.46 10.02
C LEU A 884 -13.82 6.39 9.05
N THR A 885 -15.00 5.85 9.28
CA THR A 885 -15.60 4.79 8.44
C THR A 885 -17.03 5.15 8.06
N GLY A 886 -17.36 5.05 6.77
CA GLY A 886 -18.72 5.27 6.28
C GLY A 886 -18.75 5.91 4.91
N HIS A 887 -19.83 6.64 4.62
CA HIS A 887 -19.95 7.36 3.35
C HIS A 887 -18.94 8.50 3.25
N GLY A 888 -18.51 8.77 2.03
CA GLY A 888 -17.54 9.81 1.71
C GLY A 888 -17.94 10.56 0.45
N ALA A 889 -17.66 11.85 0.47
CA ALA A 889 -17.68 12.75 -0.67
C ALA A 889 -16.32 13.46 -0.73
N PRO A 890 -15.96 14.10 -1.85
CA PRO A 890 -14.71 14.84 -1.91
C PRO A 890 -14.55 15.86 -0.78
N TRP A 891 -15.66 16.45 -0.30
CA TRP A 891 -15.64 17.45 0.76
C TRP A 891 -16.03 16.93 2.15
N ALA A 892 -16.40 15.65 2.33
CA ALA A 892 -16.96 15.21 3.62
C ALA A 892 -16.80 13.70 3.92
N ILE A 893 -16.78 13.37 5.21
CA ILE A 893 -16.79 11.99 5.75
C ILE A 893 -17.25 12.03 7.22
N CYS A 894 -18.05 11.06 7.66
CA CYS A 894 -18.57 10.95 9.04
C CYS A 894 -19.14 12.28 9.59
N TRP A 895 -19.92 12.97 8.75
CA TRP A 895 -20.56 14.27 9.04
C TRP A 895 -19.59 15.42 9.35
N LEU A 896 -18.29 15.22 9.12
CA LEU A 896 -17.33 16.30 9.00
C LEU A 896 -17.25 16.71 7.53
N ASP A 897 -17.19 18.00 7.29
CA ASP A 897 -16.95 18.57 5.96
C ASP A 897 -15.69 19.45 5.95
N THR A 898 -15.35 19.99 4.79
CA THR A 898 -14.21 20.91 4.65
C THR A 898 -14.38 22.17 5.52
N GLY A 899 -15.60 22.64 5.80
CA GLY A 899 -15.84 23.77 6.70
C GLY A 899 -15.56 23.42 8.17
N SER A 900 -15.87 22.19 8.56
CA SER A 900 -15.60 21.63 9.89
C SER A 900 -14.09 21.63 10.22
N ILE A 901 -13.24 21.43 9.21
CA ILE A 901 -11.77 21.48 9.36
C ILE A 901 -11.29 22.88 9.80
N ASP A 902 -11.97 23.95 9.37
CA ASP A 902 -11.60 25.32 9.75
C ASP A 902 -11.77 25.56 11.26
N ALA A 903 -12.70 24.84 11.89
CA ALA A 903 -12.99 24.91 13.31
C ALA A 903 -12.04 24.08 14.20
N LEU A 904 -11.15 23.26 13.63
CA LEU A 904 -10.19 22.47 14.41
C LEU A 904 -9.18 23.38 15.15
N THR A 905 -8.85 23.00 16.38
CA THR A 905 -7.93 23.76 17.26
C THR A 905 -6.73 22.95 17.77
N ASN A 906 -6.41 21.82 17.12
CA ASN A 906 -5.34 20.90 17.50
C ASN A 906 -3.91 21.40 17.14
N THR A 907 -3.52 22.57 17.63
CA THR A 907 -2.28 23.29 17.26
C THR A 907 -0.96 22.59 17.64
N SER A 908 -1.00 21.59 18.51
CA SER A 908 0.18 20.85 18.96
C SER A 908 -0.01 19.33 19.06
N GLY A 909 -1.12 18.84 18.53
CA GLY A 909 -1.50 17.42 18.51
C GLY A 909 -1.98 17.03 17.11
N TYR A 910 -1.06 17.05 16.15
CA TYR A 910 -1.37 16.63 14.78
C TYR A 910 -1.56 15.12 14.75
N PHE A 911 -2.68 14.68 14.19
CA PHE A 911 -3.06 13.27 14.13
C PHE A 911 -2.79 12.66 12.76
N ILE A 912 -2.79 11.33 12.71
CA ILE A 912 -2.87 10.55 11.49
C ILE A 912 -4.31 10.11 11.33
N ALA A 913 -4.90 10.44 10.19
CA ALA A 913 -6.27 10.09 9.88
C ALA A 913 -6.32 9.01 8.79
N TYR A 914 -7.21 8.04 8.97
CA TYR A 914 -7.57 7.06 7.96
C TYR A 914 -9.06 7.21 7.66
N GLY A 915 -9.38 7.59 6.42
CA GLY A 915 -10.73 7.74 5.92
C GLY A 915 -11.11 6.56 5.05
N ASP A 916 -11.82 5.61 5.66
CA ASP A 916 -12.41 4.47 4.97
C ASP A 916 -13.75 4.88 4.32
N ALA A 917 -13.63 5.63 3.22
CA ALA A 917 -14.76 6.17 2.46
C ALA A 917 -14.38 6.54 1.01
N CYS A 918 -15.38 6.92 0.21
CA CYS A 918 -15.22 7.33 -1.18
C CYS A 918 -14.70 8.77 -1.36
N HIS A 919 -13.90 8.99 -2.40
CA HIS A 919 -13.53 10.30 -2.99
C HIS A 919 -12.83 11.33 -2.09
N THR A 920 -12.55 11.04 -0.82
CA THR A 920 -11.99 12.02 0.12
C THR A 920 -10.60 12.57 -0.30
N CYS A 921 -9.94 11.91 -1.24
CA CYS A 921 -8.68 12.32 -1.86
C CYS A 921 -8.79 12.62 -3.37
N ALA A 922 -9.98 12.88 -3.92
CA ALA A 922 -10.16 13.08 -5.37
C ALA A 922 -9.44 14.34 -5.90
N PRO A 923 -8.38 14.22 -6.73
CA PRO A 923 -7.57 15.38 -7.14
C PRO A 923 -8.19 16.21 -8.28
N GLU A 924 -9.28 15.72 -8.89
CA GLU A 924 -9.93 16.37 -10.04
C GLU A 924 -10.91 17.48 -9.60
N GLU A 925 -11.10 17.67 -8.29
CA GLU A 925 -11.97 18.70 -7.75
C GLU A 925 -11.39 20.11 -7.90
N SER A 926 -12.25 21.07 -8.22
CA SER A 926 -11.86 22.48 -8.36
C SER A 926 -11.47 23.17 -7.04
N THR A 927 -11.76 22.52 -5.91
CA THR A 927 -11.47 22.99 -4.55
C THR A 927 -10.84 21.87 -3.74
N LYS A 928 -10.06 22.23 -2.72
CA LYS A 928 -9.40 21.26 -1.83
C LYS A 928 -10.40 20.26 -1.25
N THR A 929 -10.13 18.96 -1.44
CA THR A 929 -10.89 17.89 -0.82
C THR A 929 -10.68 17.84 0.68
N PHE A 930 -11.50 17.04 1.37
CA PHE A 930 -11.38 16.78 2.80
C PHE A 930 -9.97 16.32 3.19
N GLY A 931 -9.43 15.32 2.48
CA GLY A 931 -8.09 14.79 2.72
C GLY A 931 -6.98 15.80 2.45
N GLU A 932 -7.09 16.59 1.38
CA GLU A 932 -6.09 17.62 1.07
C GLU A 932 -6.10 18.73 2.14
N LYS A 933 -7.29 19.26 2.47
CA LYS A 933 -7.43 20.34 3.45
C LYS A 933 -6.95 19.90 4.84
N MET A 934 -7.16 18.64 5.22
CA MET A 934 -6.63 18.08 6.47
C MET A 934 -5.11 18.24 6.59
N VAL A 935 -4.36 18.07 5.49
CA VAL A 935 -2.89 18.08 5.51
C VAL A 935 -2.27 19.43 5.12
N THR A 936 -2.98 20.32 4.44
CA THR A 936 -2.45 21.64 4.02
C THR A 936 -2.79 22.80 4.97
N MET A 937 -3.79 22.65 5.84
CA MET A 937 -4.15 23.71 6.79
C MET A 937 -3.05 23.96 7.83
N ALA A 938 -2.72 25.25 8.02
CA ALA A 938 -1.71 25.69 8.99
C ALA A 938 -2.21 25.55 10.44
N ASN A 939 -1.32 25.08 11.32
CA ASN A 939 -1.56 24.97 12.76
C ASN A 939 -2.77 24.12 13.17
N LYS A 940 -3.30 23.25 12.29
CA LYS A 940 -4.43 22.35 12.58
C LYS A 940 -4.50 21.18 11.61
N GLY A 941 -5.43 20.27 11.88
CA GLY A 941 -5.70 19.12 11.03
C GLY A 941 -4.68 17.99 11.24
N ALA A 942 -4.49 17.20 10.18
CA ALA A 942 -3.68 15.99 10.22
C ALA A 942 -2.25 16.25 9.76
N VAL A 943 -1.30 15.45 10.27
CA VAL A 943 0.04 15.31 9.68
C VAL A 943 0.03 14.33 8.50
N ALA A 944 -0.95 13.42 8.47
CA ALA A 944 -1.17 12.49 7.37
C ALA A 944 -2.65 12.11 7.25
N TYR A 945 -3.11 11.92 6.03
CA TYR A 945 -4.43 11.42 5.69
C TYR A 945 -4.31 10.28 4.67
N ILE A 946 -4.90 9.12 4.98
CA ILE A 946 -5.03 8.00 4.06
C ILE A 946 -6.49 7.90 3.66
N GLY A 947 -6.77 7.85 2.36
CA GLY A 947 -8.13 7.78 1.82
C GLY A 947 -8.12 7.36 0.35
N HIS A 948 -9.19 7.66 -0.37
CA HIS A 948 -9.36 7.20 -1.74
C HIS A 948 -9.59 8.35 -2.73
N THR A 949 -8.90 8.33 -3.87
CA THR A 949 -9.05 9.30 -4.98
C THR A 949 -10.36 9.12 -5.74
N ASN A 950 -10.95 7.93 -5.65
CA ASN A 950 -12.24 7.57 -6.23
C ASN A 950 -13.00 6.72 -5.19
N MET A 951 -13.94 5.85 -5.60
CA MET A 951 -14.72 5.02 -4.68
C MET A 951 -13.81 4.17 -3.78
N GLY A 952 -14.09 4.20 -2.47
CA GLY A 952 -13.58 3.24 -1.49
C GLY A 952 -14.66 2.19 -1.23
N TYR A 953 -14.27 0.96 -0.91
CA TYR A 953 -15.23 -0.14 -0.69
C TYR A 953 -15.22 -0.59 0.76
N THR A 954 -16.08 0.02 1.58
CA THR A 954 -16.40 -0.47 2.92
C THR A 954 -16.75 -1.97 2.85
N GLY A 955 -16.24 -2.78 3.77
CA GLY A 955 -16.21 -4.25 3.66
C GLY A 955 -14.92 -4.84 3.08
N VAL A 956 -14.12 -4.05 2.34
CA VAL A 956 -12.80 -4.46 1.82
C VAL A 956 -11.72 -3.52 2.34
N THR A 957 -11.95 -2.20 2.30
CA THR A 957 -10.97 -1.18 2.68
C THR A 957 -10.70 -1.13 4.18
N TYR A 958 -11.59 -1.63 5.03
CA TYR A 958 -11.33 -1.78 6.47
C TYR A 958 -10.16 -2.73 6.74
N LEU A 959 -9.94 -3.74 5.88
CA LEU A 959 -8.80 -4.64 5.96
C LEU A 959 -7.50 -3.87 5.67
N TYR A 960 -7.52 -2.96 4.70
CA TYR A 960 -6.36 -2.11 4.39
C TYR A 960 -6.01 -1.20 5.57
N GLU A 961 -7.02 -0.69 6.26
CA GLU A 961 -6.83 0.07 7.49
C GLU A 961 -6.27 -0.79 8.64
N GLN A 962 -6.79 -2.01 8.86
CA GLN A 962 -6.26 -2.92 9.87
C GLN A 962 -4.77 -3.23 9.63
N PHE A 963 -4.41 -3.51 8.37
CA PHE A 963 -3.02 -3.71 8.00
C PHE A 963 -2.18 -2.46 8.27
N PHE A 964 -2.69 -1.27 7.91
CA PHE A 964 -2.01 -0.01 8.18
C PHE A 964 -1.65 0.12 9.67
N TRP A 965 -2.61 -0.07 10.56
CA TRP A 965 -2.39 0.04 12.01
C TRP A 965 -1.48 -1.05 12.55
N MET A 966 -1.57 -2.29 12.03
CA MET A 966 -0.67 -3.38 12.36
C MET A 966 0.78 -3.04 11.99
N MET A 967 0.99 -2.54 10.78
CA MET A 967 2.31 -2.14 10.32
C MET A 967 2.87 -0.97 11.12
N ALA A 968 2.01 0.00 11.47
CA ALA A 968 2.37 1.10 12.34
C ALA A 968 2.82 0.59 13.73
N ALA A 969 2.11 -0.38 14.32
CA ALA A 969 2.44 -0.99 15.60
C ALA A 969 3.79 -1.72 15.58
N PHE A 970 4.17 -2.30 14.44
CA PHE A 970 5.50 -2.90 14.27
C PHE A 970 6.61 -1.88 13.95
N GLY A 971 6.27 -0.60 13.80
CA GLY A 971 7.22 0.47 13.56
C GLY A 971 7.62 0.68 12.11
N ALA A 972 6.76 0.27 11.19
CA ALA A 972 6.88 0.71 9.81
C ALA A 972 6.69 2.24 9.70
N PRO A 973 7.51 2.94 8.90
CA PRO A 973 7.23 4.32 8.50
C PRO A 973 5.90 4.43 7.76
N LEU A 974 5.35 5.64 7.71
CA LEU A 974 4.02 5.94 7.19
C LEU A 974 3.75 5.33 5.80
N GLY A 975 4.69 5.46 4.87
CA GLY A 975 4.54 4.93 3.50
C GLY A 975 4.50 3.40 3.45
N GLN A 976 5.27 2.72 4.32
CA GLN A 976 5.24 1.26 4.44
C GLN A 976 3.95 0.78 5.11
N ALA A 977 3.46 1.53 6.10
CA ALA A 977 2.19 1.24 6.76
C ALA A 977 1.02 1.40 5.80
N ALA A 978 0.98 2.48 5.02
CA ALA A 978 0.01 2.70 3.92
C ALA A 978 0.27 1.79 2.70
N GLY A 979 1.13 0.79 2.90
CA GLY A 979 1.79 0.05 1.87
C GLY A 979 1.08 -1.21 1.41
N LEU A 980 -0.05 -1.59 2.03
CA LEU A 980 -0.86 -2.72 1.54
C LEU A 980 -1.46 -2.36 0.19
N ARG A 981 -0.65 -2.54 -0.82
CA ARG A 981 -0.94 -2.31 -2.22
C ARG A 981 -0.74 -3.62 -2.95
N GLN A 982 -1.28 -4.70 -2.40
CA GLN A 982 -1.51 -5.97 -3.10
C GLN A 982 -3.00 -6.24 -3.02
N SER A 983 -3.60 -6.69 -4.13
CA SER A 983 -5.01 -7.08 -4.12
C SER A 983 -5.18 -8.26 -3.16
N ILE A 984 -5.83 -7.99 -2.03
CA ILE A 984 -6.19 -9.02 -1.04
C ILE A 984 -7.44 -9.79 -1.48
N ASP A 985 -8.16 -9.29 -2.50
CA ASP A 985 -9.42 -9.87 -2.93
C ASP A 985 -9.82 -9.46 -4.37
N GLY A 986 -9.51 -10.33 -5.35
CA GLY A 986 -10.03 -10.22 -6.72
C GLY A 986 -9.89 -8.81 -7.33
N SER A 987 -10.92 -8.37 -8.04
CA SER A 987 -10.94 -7.07 -8.73
C SER A 987 -11.16 -5.89 -7.77
N LYS A 988 -11.97 -6.05 -6.71
CA LYS A 988 -12.19 -5.01 -5.68
C LYS A 988 -10.89 -4.60 -4.99
N GLY A 989 -10.03 -5.57 -4.67
CA GLY A 989 -8.71 -5.29 -4.10
C GLY A 989 -7.77 -4.58 -5.08
N MET A 990 -7.92 -4.82 -6.39
CA MET A 990 -7.18 -4.10 -7.44
C MET A 990 -7.72 -2.67 -7.67
N TRP A 991 -9.02 -2.46 -7.50
CA TRP A 991 -9.59 -1.12 -7.47
C TRP A 991 -9.05 -0.31 -6.29
N CYS A 992 -9.17 -0.84 -5.07
CA CYS A 992 -8.67 -0.19 -3.85
C CYS A 992 -7.16 0.06 -3.90
N LEU A 993 -6.40 -0.81 -4.56
CA LEU A 993 -4.98 -0.61 -4.85
C LEU A 993 -4.70 0.71 -5.60
N PHE A 994 -5.49 1.01 -6.63
CA PHE A 994 -5.29 2.22 -7.42
C PHE A 994 -5.90 3.46 -6.76
N THR A 995 -7.04 3.33 -6.09
CA THR A 995 -7.72 4.49 -5.49
C THR A 995 -7.06 4.94 -4.20
N GLN A 996 -6.37 4.07 -3.45
CA GLN A 996 -5.75 4.46 -2.18
C GLN A 996 -4.64 5.52 -2.39
N ALA A 997 -4.80 6.66 -1.72
CA ALA A 997 -3.80 7.73 -1.66
C ALA A 997 -3.26 7.90 -0.24
N LEU A 998 -1.97 8.22 -0.15
CA LEU A 998 -1.31 8.68 1.06
C LEU A 998 -1.01 10.17 0.92
N TYR A 999 -1.78 11.01 1.60
CA TYR A 999 -1.45 12.43 1.76
C TYR A 999 -0.63 12.60 3.04
N GLY A 1000 0.69 12.66 2.90
CA GLY A 1000 1.63 12.60 4.02
C GLY A 1000 3.05 12.27 3.57
N ASP A 1001 4.01 12.48 4.46
CA ASP A 1001 5.41 12.15 4.22
C ASP A 1001 5.63 10.63 4.37
N PRO A 1002 5.92 9.89 3.28
CA PRO A 1002 6.01 8.43 3.34
C PRO A 1002 7.22 7.94 4.16
N ALA A 1003 8.24 8.79 4.38
CA ALA A 1003 9.39 8.50 5.22
C ALA A 1003 9.17 8.92 6.69
N MET A 1004 7.97 9.38 7.06
CA MET A 1004 7.66 9.77 8.44
C MET A 1004 7.63 8.56 9.37
N THR A 1005 8.38 8.63 10.46
CA THR A 1005 8.34 7.59 11.50
C THR A 1005 7.13 7.76 12.40
N LEU A 1006 6.44 6.67 12.72
CA LEU A 1006 5.23 6.68 13.56
C LEU A 1006 5.57 6.41 15.03
N TRP A 1007 4.90 7.13 15.93
CA TRP A 1007 4.96 6.84 17.36
C TRP A 1007 4.09 5.62 17.69
N GLN A 1008 4.69 4.60 18.30
CA GLN A 1008 4.00 3.36 18.73
C GLN A 1008 3.65 3.35 20.22
N THR A 1009 4.26 4.25 20.98
CA THR A 1009 4.21 4.36 22.43
C THR A 1009 4.54 5.80 22.80
N ILE A 1010 4.30 6.16 24.06
CA ILE A 1010 4.67 7.47 24.59
C ILE A 1010 6.19 7.55 24.72
N PRO A 1011 6.87 8.45 23.99
CA PRO A 1011 8.31 8.43 23.92
C PRO A 1011 8.95 8.90 25.23
N GLN A 1012 10.02 8.22 25.64
CA GLN A 1012 10.77 8.53 26.85
C GLN A 1012 11.90 9.52 26.59
N LYS A 1013 12.31 10.27 27.62
CA LYS A 1013 13.42 11.23 27.52
C LYS A 1013 14.77 10.50 27.50
N LEU A 1014 15.62 10.84 26.53
CA LEU A 1014 17.02 10.43 26.48
C LEU A 1014 17.91 11.36 27.32
N ILE A 1015 18.95 10.79 27.92
CA ILE A 1015 20.11 11.52 28.45
C ILE A 1015 21.28 11.27 27.51
N VAL A 1016 21.78 12.33 26.87
CA VAL A 1016 22.89 12.26 25.92
C VAL A 1016 24.06 13.09 26.44
N THR A 1017 25.24 12.49 26.48
CA THR A 1017 26.48 13.13 26.89
C THR A 1017 27.46 13.13 25.72
N HIS A 1018 28.05 14.28 25.43
CA HIS A 1018 29.03 14.47 24.36
C HIS A 1018 29.95 15.66 24.69
N PRO A 1019 31.14 15.76 24.08
CA PRO A 1019 31.99 16.96 24.16
C PRO A 1019 31.27 18.23 23.73
N ALA A 1020 31.65 19.38 24.27
CA ALA A 1020 31.07 20.67 23.90
C ALA A 1020 31.45 21.13 22.47
N THR A 1021 32.57 20.66 21.94
CA THR A 1021 33.06 21.00 20.59
C THR A 1021 33.49 19.75 19.82
N ALA A 1022 33.39 19.82 18.49
CA ALA A 1022 33.88 18.80 17.57
C ALA A 1022 35.27 19.18 17.04
N LYS A 1023 36.33 18.74 17.72
CA LYS A 1023 37.71 19.09 17.37
C LYS A 1023 38.16 18.38 16.08
N LYS A 1024 38.71 19.14 15.12
CA LYS A 1024 39.22 18.58 13.84
C LYS A 1024 40.33 17.56 14.09
N GLY A 1025 40.31 16.47 13.31
CA GLY A 1025 41.26 15.36 13.44
C GLY A 1025 41.11 14.54 14.73
N SER A 1026 40.11 14.82 15.57
CA SER A 1026 39.87 14.12 16.83
C SER A 1026 38.60 13.27 16.79
N THR A 1027 38.40 12.45 17.82
CA THR A 1027 37.19 11.63 17.98
C THR A 1027 36.17 12.28 18.91
N VAL A 1028 34.91 12.33 18.49
CA VAL A 1028 33.76 12.69 19.33
C VAL A 1028 33.11 11.42 19.84
N VAL A 1029 33.07 11.24 21.16
CA VAL A 1029 32.38 10.14 21.82
C VAL A 1029 31.01 10.63 22.29
N VAL A 1030 29.96 9.90 21.97
CA VAL A 1030 28.59 10.19 22.39
C VAL A 1030 28.08 9.02 23.20
N THR A 1031 27.58 9.29 24.40
CA THR A 1031 26.99 8.31 25.31
C THR A 1031 25.51 8.57 25.47
N VAL A 1032 24.69 7.54 25.35
CA VAL A 1032 23.22 7.61 25.42
C VAL A 1032 22.72 6.70 26.54
N THR A 1033 21.97 7.28 27.48
CA THR A 1033 21.34 6.57 28.59
C THR A 1033 19.86 6.96 28.72
N ASN A 1034 19.09 6.15 29.44
CA ASN A 1034 17.73 6.52 29.85
C ASN A 1034 17.76 7.41 31.11
N ALA A 1035 16.59 7.85 31.59
CA ALA A 1035 16.46 8.64 32.81
C ALA A 1035 17.02 7.98 34.09
N LYS A 1036 17.16 6.64 34.09
CA LYS A 1036 17.77 5.85 35.18
C LYS A 1036 19.27 5.60 34.96
N GLN A 1037 19.91 6.35 34.05
CA GLN A 1037 21.31 6.22 33.67
C GLN A 1037 21.70 4.82 33.13
N THR A 1038 20.74 4.00 32.70
CA THR A 1038 21.03 2.73 32.05
C THR A 1038 21.46 2.99 30.60
N PRO A 1039 22.61 2.44 30.15
CA PRO A 1039 23.04 2.57 28.78
C PRO A 1039 22.04 1.99 27.78
N LEU A 1040 21.82 2.72 26.67
CA LEU A 1040 20.88 2.31 25.62
C LEU A 1040 21.66 1.94 24.36
N ALA A 1041 21.64 0.65 24.02
CA ALA A 1041 22.19 0.14 22.77
C ALA A 1041 21.28 0.42 21.57
N ASN A 1042 21.85 0.32 20.37
CA ASN A 1042 21.16 0.42 19.09
C ASN A 1042 20.42 1.75 18.84
N GLN A 1043 20.75 2.81 19.58
CA GLN A 1043 20.24 4.16 19.32
C GLN A 1043 20.99 4.73 18.12
N THR A 1044 20.26 5.32 17.17
CA THR A 1044 20.83 5.94 15.98
C THR A 1044 21.36 7.32 16.33
N VAL A 1045 22.66 7.50 16.18
CA VAL A 1045 23.34 8.77 16.37
C VAL A 1045 23.81 9.27 15.02
N THR A 1046 23.41 10.49 14.69
CA THR A 1046 23.71 11.14 13.42
C THR A 1046 24.51 12.41 13.68
N LEU A 1047 25.60 12.58 12.94
CA LEU A 1047 26.38 13.81 12.88
C LEU A 1047 26.27 14.38 11.46
N VAL A 1048 25.63 15.54 11.33
CA VAL A 1048 25.40 16.21 10.04
C VAL A 1048 25.95 17.62 10.08
N GLY A 1049 26.56 18.12 9.01
CA GLY A 1049 26.91 19.53 8.91
C GLY A 1049 27.00 20.03 7.47
N GLY A 1050 26.72 21.31 7.29
CA GLY A 1050 26.68 21.99 5.99
C GLY A 1050 25.57 21.48 5.06
N TRP A 1051 25.17 22.33 4.11
CA TRP A 1051 24.19 21.97 3.08
C TRP A 1051 24.61 22.57 1.74
N ASN A 1052 24.63 21.77 0.67
CA ASN A 1052 24.99 22.24 -0.68
C ASN A 1052 23.79 22.26 -1.63
N ASN A 1053 22.62 22.59 -1.10
CA ASN A 1053 21.30 22.56 -1.75
C ASN A 1053 20.75 21.15 -2.06
N ASP A 1054 21.61 20.15 -2.30
CA ASP A 1054 21.17 18.80 -2.67
C ASP A 1054 21.41 17.74 -1.57
N ARG A 1055 22.37 17.96 -0.68
CA ARG A 1055 22.73 17.03 0.41
C ARG A 1055 23.55 17.72 1.51
N ALA A 1056 23.72 17.01 2.62
CA ALA A 1056 24.65 17.43 3.66
C ALA A 1056 26.12 17.31 3.22
N VAL A 1057 26.97 18.26 3.63
CA VAL A 1057 28.42 18.25 3.34
C VAL A 1057 29.13 17.17 4.16
N LEU A 1058 28.76 17.06 5.44
CA LEU A 1058 29.14 15.97 6.32
C LEU A 1058 27.87 15.23 6.73
N SER A 1059 27.83 13.91 6.55
CA SER A 1059 26.82 13.04 7.12
C SER A 1059 27.46 11.74 7.60
N ARG A 1060 27.30 11.43 8.88
CA ARG A 1060 27.76 10.19 9.51
C ARG A 1060 26.65 9.66 10.39
N VAL A 1061 26.29 8.41 10.20
CA VAL A 1061 25.28 7.70 10.99
C VAL A 1061 25.94 6.48 11.61
N LYS A 1062 25.76 6.28 12.91
CA LYS A 1062 26.20 5.09 13.63
C LYS A 1062 25.18 4.71 14.69
N LYS A 1063 25.26 3.47 15.18
CA LYS A 1063 24.43 2.99 16.29
C LYS A 1063 25.26 2.88 17.56
N THR A 1064 24.64 3.12 18.72
CA THR A 1064 25.28 2.89 20.01
C THR A 1064 25.50 1.40 20.28
N ASP A 1065 26.62 1.08 20.92
CA ASP A 1065 26.96 -0.28 21.37
C ASP A 1065 26.20 -0.68 22.66
N LYS A 1066 26.55 -1.83 23.25
CA LYS A 1066 25.93 -2.32 24.50
C LYS A 1066 26.17 -1.39 25.71
N GLN A 1067 27.19 -0.53 25.63
CA GLN A 1067 27.54 0.47 26.63
C GLN A 1067 26.90 1.83 26.32
N GLY A 1068 26.00 1.88 25.32
CA GLY A 1068 25.31 3.10 24.92
C GLY A 1068 26.24 4.11 24.25
N GLN A 1069 27.42 3.69 23.78
CA GLN A 1069 28.44 4.60 23.24
C GLN A 1069 28.57 4.49 21.73
N VAL A 1070 28.98 5.60 21.13
CA VAL A 1070 29.37 5.66 19.72
C VAL A 1070 30.48 6.69 19.53
N THR A 1071 31.36 6.44 18.57
CA THR A 1071 32.50 7.31 18.29
C THR A 1071 32.50 7.77 16.84
N PHE A 1072 32.67 9.08 16.61
CA PHE A 1072 32.84 9.69 15.29
C PHE A 1072 34.22 10.31 15.17
N THR A 1073 34.90 10.08 14.05
CA THR A 1073 36.14 10.81 13.71
C THR A 1073 35.79 12.06 12.92
N ILE A 1074 36.23 13.23 13.38
CA ILE A 1074 36.04 14.50 12.68
C ILE A 1074 37.18 14.68 11.67
N PRO A 1075 36.89 14.85 10.37
CA PRO A 1075 37.93 15.07 9.36
C PRO A 1075 38.79 16.30 9.69
N ALA A 1076 40.10 16.21 9.47
CA ALA A 1076 41.03 17.30 9.77
C ALA A 1076 40.83 18.50 8.83
N GLU A 1077 40.42 18.21 7.61
CA GLU A 1077 40.14 19.11 6.50
C GLU A 1077 38.73 19.72 6.54
N LEU A 1078 37.92 19.42 7.56
CA LEU A 1078 36.54 19.90 7.64
C LEU A 1078 36.50 21.43 7.70
N THR A 1079 35.78 22.06 6.76
CA THR A 1079 35.68 23.52 6.63
C THR A 1079 34.44 24.12 7.31
N LEU A 1080 33.56 23.28 7.85
CA LEU A 1080 32.32 23.70 8.50
C LEU A 1080 32.59 24.41 9.83
N LYS A 1081 31.72 25.38 10.18
CA LYS A 1081 31.77 26.09 11.47
C LYS A 1081 31.14 25.27 12.61
N ASP A 1082 30.15 24.46 12.29
CA ASP A 1082 29.43 23.63 13.23
C ASP A 1082 28.94 22.33 12.57
N VAL A 1083 28.54 21.39 13.42
CA VAL A 1083 27.85 20.15 13.05
C VAL A 1083 26.69 19.92 14.02
N THR A 1084 25.57 19.45 13.51
CA THR A 1084 24.41 19.01 14.30
C THR A 1084 24.58 17.54 14.68
N LEU A 1085 24.55 17.27 15.98
CA LEU A 1085 24.43 15.93 16.56
C LEU A 1085 22.95 15.65 16.83
N THR A 1086 22.44 14.51 16.40
CA THR A 1086 21.06 14.07 16.66
C THR A 1086 21.05 12.61 17.11
N VAL A 1087 20.31 12.30 18.17
CA VAL A 1087 20.09 10.94 18.66
C VAL A 1087 18.62 10.60 18.53
N THR A 1088 18.34 9.47 17.89
CA THR A 1088 16.98 8.93 17.70
C THR A 1088 16.95 7.44 18.08
N GLY A 1089 15.78 6.95 18.44
CA GLY A 1089 15.57 5.52 18.68
C GLY A 1089 14.10 5.21 18.90
N THR A 1090 13.75 3.93 18.83
CA THR A 1090 12.38 3.47 19.10
C THR A 1090 11.95 3.90 20.49
N ALA A 1091 10.72 4.41 20.61
CA ALA A 1091 10.12 4.82 21.88
C ALA A 1091 10.87 5.94 22.64
N ASN A 1092 11.74 6.70 21.96
CA ASN A 1092 12.55 7.75 22.60
C ASN A 1092 12.35 9.11 21.94
N LYS A 1093 12.22 10.16 22.76
CA LYS A 1093 12.18 11.56 22.32
C LYS A 1093 13.52 11.89 21.64
N PRO A 1094 13.54 12.47 20.44
CA PRO A 1094 14.77 12.82 19.75
C PRO A 1094 15.58 13.82 20.57
N TYR A 1095 16.89 13.64 20.62
CA TYR A 1095 17.83 14.62 21.17
C TYR A 1095 18.58 15.30 20.04
N GLN A 1096 18.79 16.61 20.14
CA GLN A 1096 19.56 17.37 19.16
C GLN A 1096 20.44 18.42 19.85
N ALA A 1097 21.67 18.54 19.38
CA ALA A 1097 22.64 19.55 19.82
C ALA A 1097 23.46 20.05 18.63
N VAL A 1098 23.92 21.30 18.69
CA VAL A 1098 24.85 21.88 17.71
C VAL A 1098 26.23 21.97 18.36
N LEU A 1099 27.23 21.41 17.69
CA LEU A 1099 28.63 21.36 18.13
C LEU A 1099 29.45 22.31 17.27
N PRO A 1100 30.07 23.36 17.84
CA PRO A 1100 31.07 24.15 17.14
C PRO A 1100 32.25 23.26 16.73
N VAL A 1101 32.73 23.45 15.50
CA VAL A 1101 33.92 22.76 14.98
C VAL A 1101 35.14 23.62 15.27
N SER A 1102 36.12 23.05 15.98
CA SER A 1102 37.35 23.74 16.43
C SER A 1102 38.62 23.10 15.89
#